data_AF-A0A914HAL2-F1
#
_entry.id   AF-A0A914HAL2-F1
#
_cell.length_a   1.000
_cell.length_b   1.000
_cell.length_c   1.000
_cell.angle_alpha   90.00
_cell.angle_beta   90.00
_cell.angle_gamma   90.00
#
_symmetry.space_group_name_H-M   'P 1'
#
loop_
_entity.id
_entity.type
_entity.pdbx_description
1 polymer ?
#
loop_
_entity_poly.entity_id
_entity_poly.type
_entity_poly.pdbx_seq_one_letter_code
_entity_poly.pdbx_strand_id
1 'polypeptide(L)'
;MSKRGRGGASGAKFRVSLALPVGAVINCADNTGAKNLFVIAVYGIRGRLNRMPSAAVGDMFVCSVKKGKPELRKKVLQAVVVRQRKQYRRKDGTFIYFEDNAGVIVNNKGEMKGSAITGPVAKDLVGAKLLLNEMISVRTRRSLVVLTAIALWVGYGKYLFHLFENSRFFSHLSDAEREMTYRTEMGLYFSFYKTLISSDFSTWQNHLLKDNVTEYGHSINTLQRFNLYSEVLVALAFRCYKSVTKYFELNDQECWRVNRGADLSPIESCEGLGNSHYFYVRSVLPRRGYTGGLMAASAFIFNQGEATRVQWTPPLRESFAYPMFVAQIVLLTHILKSGRLSRFAAIAFTFFTTAFCVFWQLSPFIVGTQLGSLLFAYSLGFVPLLLLSSLWRLFTLSFLLSLGLLFGNVMLLNSLFFTSLFSIKLILLVRPLLLRLSPLPLFSLAHLVLYASGTIGTKLLLQRLFNITADNHVADLLFAKFTDSHTFHTRLYTCAPEFDFLDFETIRKLTNTWLLPLGALSILLLINALFKTEILSGNWRNVSKNHDGKAHVEMLYNAMQLGCFCVMALVVMRLKLFATPQLCLLCSWTVNRDLLGARLAPFRLILAALLLAGMTSRGWTNVREQLQIQGEYNNPEQERLFHWIDKNTKKNAVFAGTMALMANVKLSTLRPIFNHPHYESEEVRNRTLLVYSLYSRKPLDEVHLSLQSVGIQFYVLQPPQCIEAHPKSACSYLAMWDEQDTANRGRPSLCHRILEEGRGGGGGQQIAPFRPVYWSSSYVVLAL
;
A
#
# COMPACT_ATOMS: atom_id res chain seq x y z
N MET A 1 32.01 25.27 -30.11
CA MET A 1 30.61 25.16 -29.61
C MET A 1 29.80 26.36 -30.11
N SER A 2 28.62 26.17 -30.69
CA SER A 2 27.75 27.29 -31.11
C SER A 2 27.10 27.97 -29.90
N LYS A 3 27.15 29.31 -29.83
CA LYS A 3 26.53 30.10 -28.76
C LYS A 3 24.99 30.01 -28.88
N ARG A 4 24.31 29.41 -27.90
CA ARG A 4 22.85 29.47 -27.80
C ARG A 4 22.42 30.91 -27.47
N GLY A 5 21.90 31.62 -28.48
CA GLY A 5 21.34 32.97 -28.34
C GLY A 5 20.19 33.01 -27.33
N ARG A 6 20.05 34.14 -26.62
CA ARG A 6 19.15 34.30 -25.46
C ARG A 6 17.68 34.59 -25.82
N GLY A 7 17.28 34.29 -27.05
CA GLY A 7 15.90 34.34 -27.55
C GLY A 7 15.69 33.22 -28.56
N GLY A 8 14.46 32.70 -28.66
CA GLY A 8 14.13 31.63 -29.59
C GLY A 8 14.38 32.07 -31.03
N ALA A 9 15.52 31.67 -31.60
CA ALA A 9 15.92 32.09 -32.94
C ALA A 9 14.89 31.61 -33.96
N SER A 10 14.40 32.54 -34.79
CA SER A 10 13.55 32.20 -35.92
C SER A 10 14.35 31.29 -36.86
N GLY A 11 13.96 30.01 -36.96
CA GLY A 11 14.55 29.10 -37.93
C GLY A 11 14.31 29.60 -39.34
N ALA A 12 15.22 29.31 -40.27
CA ALA A 12 15.15 29.79 -41.65
C ALA A 12 13.79 29.41 -42.30
N LYS A 13 12.90 30.40 -42.40
CA LYS A 13 11.53 30.24 -42.89
C LYS A 13 11.48 30.49 -44.40
N PHE A 14 10.79 29.60 -45.12
CA PHE A 14 10.52 29.83 -46.55
C PHE A 14 9.54 30.99 -46.73
N ARG A 15 9.81 31.83 -47.73
CA ARG A 15 9.00 33.02 -48.02
C ARG A 15 7.62 32.59 -48.53
N VAL A 16 6.60 32.83 -47.71
CA VAL A 16 5.18 32.57 -47.99
C VAL A 16 4.39 33.87 -48.11
N SER A 17 3.21 33.80 -48.71
CA SER A 17 2.28 34.93 -48.86
C SER A 17 1.90 35.53 -47.50
N LEU A 18 2.27 36.79 -47.26
CA LEU A 18 1.85 37.55 -46.08
C LEU A 18 0.35 37.85 -46.17
N ALA A 19 -0.38 37.55 -45.11
CA ALA A 19 -1.85 37.51 -45.13
C ALA A 19 -2.51 38.31 -44.00
N LEU A 20 -1.78 38.60 -42.92
CA LEU A 20 -2.30 39.16 -41.68
C LEU A 20 -1.60 40.48 -41.35
N PRO A 21 -2.08 41.63 -41.87
CA PRO A 21 -1.54 42.94 -41.50
C PRO A 21 -1.80 43.26 -40.01
N VAL A 22 -1.04 44.23 -39.49
CA VAL A 22 -1.40 44.91 -38.23
C VAL A 22 -2.85 45.40 -38.30
N GLY A 23 -3.59 45.24 -37.20
CA GLY A 23 -5.03 45.51 -37.13
C GLY A 23 -5.92 44.28 -37.38
N ALA A 24 -5.40 43.19 -37.95
CA ALA A 24 -6.17 41.97 -38.15
C ALA A 24 -6.65 41.36 -36.82
N VAL A 25 -7.88 40.87 -36.80
CA VAL A 25 -8.42 40.03 -35.72
C VAL A 25 -8.46 38.58 -36.19
N ILE A 26 -7.84 37.68 -35.44
CA ILE A 26 -7.80 36.24 -35.74
C ILE A 26 -8.28 35.41 -34.55
N ASN A 27 -8.67 34.16 -34.82
CA ASN A 27 -9.13 33.24 -33.78
C ASN A 27 -7.96 32.80 -32.89
N CYS A 28 -8.21 32.63 -31.59
CA CYS A 28 -7.28 31.95 -30.71
C CYS A 28 -7.55 30.45 -30.79
N ALA A 29 -6.55 29.67 -31.23
CA ALA A 29 -6.66 28.23 -31.38
C ALA A 29 -6.23 27.46 -30.12
N ASP A 30 -5.95 28.12 -28.99
CA ASP A 30 -5.50 27.46 -27.75
C ASP A 30 -6.54 27.45 -26.62
N ASN A 31 -6.30 26.62 -25.61
CA ASN A 31 -7.15 26.51 -24.42
C ASN A 31 -6.80 27.49 -23.28
N THR A 32 -6.07 28.58 -23.53
CA THR A 32 -5.78 29.59 -22.47
C THR A 32 -7.04 30.30 -21.96
N GLY A 33 -8.05 30.41 -22.83
CA GLY A 33 -9.29 31.15 -22.57
C GLY A 33 -9.34 32.53 -23.25
N ALA A 34 -8.38 32.84 -24.14
CA ALA A 34 -8.59 33.84 -25.18
C ALA A 34 -9.50 33.27 -26.30
N LYS A 35 -10.30 34.12 -26.95
CA LYS A 35 -11.11 33.78 -28.14
C LYS A 35 -10.64 34.51 -29.39
N ASN A 36 -10.37 35.81 -29.27
CA ASN A 36 -9.97 36.67 -30.40
C ASN A 36 -8.65 37.40 -30.09
N LEU A 37 -7.68 37.26 -30.99
CA LEU A 37 -6.36 37.91 -30.93
C LEU A 37 -6.32 39.06 -31.95
N PHE A 38 -5.98 40.27 -31.52
CA PHE A 38 -5.78 41.43 -32.38
C PHE A 38 -4.27 41.67 -32.61
N VAL A 39 -3.84 41.69 -33.86
CA VAL A 39 -2.42 41.85 -34.27
C VAL A 39 -1.98 43.30 -34.09
N ILE A 40 -0.93 43.51 -33.29
CA ILE A 40 -0.35 44.84 -32.98
C ILE A 40 0.96 45.06 -33.75
N ALA A 41 1.84 44.06 -33.78
CA ALA A 41 3.13 44.11 -34.47
C ALA A 41 3.58 42.70 -34.86
N VAL A 42 4.53 42.58 -35.78
CA VAL A 42 5.07 41.29 -36.26
C VAL A 42 6.58 41.27 -36.10
N TYR A 43 7.13 40.18 -35.57
CA TYR A 43 8.57 40.06 -35.33
C TYR A 43 9.35 39.87 -36.63
N GLY A 44 10.57 40.43 -36.69
CA GLY A 44 11.50 40.22 -37.81
C GLY A 44 11.21 41.01 -39.09
N ILE A 45 10.18 41.88 -39.10
CA ILE A 45 9.87 42.74 -40.25
C ILE A 45 10.58 44.08 -40.11
N ARG A 46 11.37 44.46 -41.13
CA ARG A 46 11.93 45.83 -41.25
C ARG A 46 10.84 46.81 -41.69
N GLY A 47 10.79 47.98 -41.06
CA GLY A 47 9.91 49.07 -41.48
C GLY A 47 10.20 49.54 -42.90
N ARG A 48 9.14 49.96 -43.61
CA ARG A 48 9.22 50.68 -44.89
C ARG A 48 8.08 51.70 -44.91
N LEU A 49 8.35 52.91 -45.41
CA LEU A 49 7.34 53.96 -45.53
C LEU A 49 6.07 53.44 -46.22
N ASN A 50 4.91 53.79 -45.66
CA ASN A 50 3.57 53.41 -46.13
C ASN A 50 3.32 51.89 -46.26
N ARG A 51 4.11 51.04 -45.60
CA ARG A 51 3.91 49.57 -45.60
C ARG A 51 3.53 49.04 -44.22
N MET A 52 2.30 48.54 -44.09
CA MET A 52 1.88 47.81 -42.89
C MET A 52 2.69 46.52 -42.71
N PRO A 53 3.29 46.26 -41.52
CA PRO A 53 3.84 44.96 -41.19
C PRO A 53 2.75 43.88 -41.28
N SER A 54 3.07 42.73 -41.88
CA SER A 54 2.10 41.66 -42.12
C SER A 54 2.70 40.29 -41.84
N ALA A 55 2.00 39.45 -41.10
CA ALA A 55 2.39 38.08 -40.78
C ALA A 55 1.85 37.07 -41.79
N ALA A 56 2.52 35.92 -41.85
CA ALA A 56 2.03 34.66 -42.43
C ALA A 56 2.13 33.52 -41.40
N VAL A 57 1.57 32.37 -41.74
CA VAL A 57 1.75 31.09 -41.04
C VAL A 57 3.21 30.91 -40.60
N GLY A 58 3.43 30.74 -39.30
CA GLY A 58 4.74 30.52 -38.68
C GLY A 58 5.47 31.77 -38.22
N ASP A 59 4.96 32.97 -38.52
CA ASP A 59 5.51 34.19 -37.91
C ASP A 59 5.00 34.38 -36.49
N MET A 60 5.90 34.87 -35.65
CA MET A 60 5.55 35.35 -34.32
C MET A 60 5.06 36.80 -34.43
N PHE A 61 4.02 37.12 -33.68
CA PHE A 61 3.42 38.45 -33.64
C PHE A 61 3.07 38.86 -32.21
N VAL A 62 2.97 40.16 -31.99
CA VAL A 62 2.51 40.77 -30.74
C VAL A 62 1.00 41.00 -30.86
N CYS A 63 0.24 40.63 -29.84
CA CYS A 63 -1.21 40.70 -29.86
C CYS A 63 -1.83 41.18 -28.55
N SER A 64 -3.10 41.61 -28.63
CA SER A 64 -3.96 41.80 -27.46
C SER A 64 -5.22 40.93 -27.58
N VAL A 65 -5.70 40.41 -26.45
CA VAL A 65 -6.94 39.63 -26.40
C VAL A 65 -8.14 40.58 -26.38
N LYS A 66 -8.98 40.54 -27.42
CA LYS A 66 -10.20 41.36 -27.51
C LYS A 66 -11.40 40.69 -26.84
N LYS A 67 -11.57 39.38 -27.03
CA LYS A 67 -12.60 38.55 -26.37
C LYS A 67 -11.92 37.36 -25.67
N GLY A 68 -12.28 37.09 -24.41
CA GLY A 68 -11.66 36.06 -23.58
C GLY A 68 -11.75 36.33 -22.07
N LYS A 69 -11.08 35.50 -21.26
CA LYS A 69 -10.98 35.67 -19.79
C LYS A 69 -10.53 37.10 -19.40
N PRO A 70 -11.08 37.71 -18.33
CA PRO A 70 -10.71 39.06 -17.89
C PRO A 70 -9.19 39.23 -17.68
N GLU A 71 -8.54 38.25 -17.05
CA GLU A 71 -7.10 38.27 -16.74
C GLU A 71 -6.16 38.38 -17.95
N LEU A 72 -6.62 37.99 -19.14
CA LEU A 72 -5.86 38.02 -20.40
C LEU A 72 -6.19 39.24 -21.26
N ARG A 73 -7.34 39.88 -21.04
CA ARG A 73 -7.74 41.10 -21.75
C ARG A 73 -6.87 42.29 -21.30
N LYS A 74 -6.75 43.30 -22.16
CA LYS A 74 -5.92 44.51 -21.96
C LYS A 74 -4.42 44.27 -21.71
N LYS A 75 -3.91 43.05 -21.87
CA LYS A 75 -2.47 42.72 -21.80
C LYS A 75 -1.89 42.53 -23.20
N VAL A 76 -0.63 42.93 -23.36
CA VAL A 76 0.18 42.63 -24.54
C VAL A 76 0.78 41.24 -24.37
N LEU A 77 0.57 40.37 -25.36
CA LEU A 77 1.03 38.98 -25.37
C LEU A 77 1.77 38.69 -26.69
N GLN A 78 2.53 37.60 -26.71
CA GLN A 78 3.15 37.07 -27.92
C GLN A 78 2.32 35.88 -28.42
N ALA A 79 2.23 35.71 -29.74
CA ALA A 79 1.53 34.61 -30.37
C ALA A 79 2.20 34.18 -31.67
N VAL A 80 1.90 32.99 -32.16
CA VAL A 80 2.37 32.45 -33.45
C VAL A 80 1.17 32.15 -34.33
N VAL A 81 1.22 32.53 -35.61
CA VAL A 81 0.16 32.23 -36.60
C VAL A 81 0.22 30.74 -36.96
N VAL A 82 -0.87 30.00 -36.75
CA VAL A 82 -0.96 28.55 -37.02
C VAL A 82 -1.78 28.18 -38.25
N ARG A 83 -2.73 29.05 -38.65
CA ARG A 83 -3.60 28.91 -39.84
C ARG A 83 -3.74 30.25 -40.55
N GLN A 84 -3.81 30.23 -41.88
CA GLN A 84 -4.17 31.39 -42.70
C GLN A 84 -5.14 31.01 -43.83
N ARG A 85 -6.13 31.88 -44.08
CA ARG A 85 -7.13 31.73 -45.15
C ARG A 85 -6.62 32.14 -46.53
N LYS A 86 -5.55 32.94 -46.62
CA LYS A 86 -4.94 33.30 -47.91
C LYS A 86 -4.04 32.17 -48.39
N GLN A 87 -4.30 31.67 -49.60
CA GLN A 87 -3.49 30.62 -50.21
C GLN A 87 -2.00 30.99 -50.33
N TYR A 88 -1.14 30.01 -50.08
CA TYR A 88 0.31 30.11 -50.26
C TYR A 88 0.85 28.86 -50.96
N ARG A 89 1.92 29.03 -51.72
CA ARG A 89 2.59 27.95 -52.47
C ARG A 89 3.61 27.24 -51.59
N ARG A 90 3.60 25.91 -51.60
CA ARG A 90 4.62 25.04 -51.01
C ARG A 90 5.77 24.76 -51.98
N LYS A 91 6.85 24.18 -51.45
CA LYS A 91 8.02 23.74 -52.25
C LYS A 91 7.68 22.70 -53.31
N ASP A 92 6.73 21.82 -53.01
CA ASP A 92 6.21 20.79 -53.91
C ASP A 92 5.31 21.36 -55.04
N GLY A 93 5.13 22.69 -55.07
CA GLY A 93 4.31 23.38 -56.05
C GLY A 93 2.83 23.53 -55.65
N THR A 94 2.36 22.80 -54.64
CA THR A 94 0.95 22.83 -54.22
C THR A 94 0.56 24.17 -53.59
N PHE A 95 -0.70 24.59 -53.78
CA PHE A 95 -1.28 25.76 -53.10
C PHE A 95 -2.22 25.30 -52.00
N ILE A 96 -2.06 25.85 -50.80
CA ILE A 96 -2.85 25.47 -49.62
C ILE A 96 -3.37 26.71 -48.90
N TYR A 97 -4.61 26.61 -48.40
CA TYR A 97 -5.28 27.56 -47.54
C TYR A 97 -6.00 26.83 -46.40
N PHE A 98 -6.40 27.57 -45.37
CA PHE A 98 -7.26 27.09 -44.28
C PHE A 98 -8.61 27.78 -44.32
N GLU A 99 -9.60 27.22 -43.63
CA GLU A 99 -10.94 27.82 -43.49
C GLU A 99 -10.88 29.21 -42.83
N ASP A 100 -10.07 29.36 -41.78
CA ASP A 100 -9.94 30.57 -40.98
C ASP A 100 -8.49 31.03 -40.78
N ASN A 101 -8.36 32.20 -40.14
CA ASN A 101 -7.09 32.71 -39.63
C ASN A 101 -7.02 32.44 -38.13
N ALA A 102 -5.97 31.78 -37.65
CA ALA A 102 -5.84 31.45 -36.23
C ALA A 102 -4.40 31.52 -35.72
N GLY A 103 -4.25 31.85 -34.44
CA GLY A 103 -2.97 31.93 -33.73
C GLY A 103 -3.03 31.32 -32.32
N VAL A 104 -1.86 31.10 -31.74
CA VAL A 104 -1.66 30.47 -30.41
C VAL A 104 -0.74 31.33 -29.56
N ILE A 105 -1.10 31.54 -28.28
CA ILE A 105 -0.33 32.38 -27.36
C ILE A 105 0.92 31.64 -26.88
N VAL A 106 2.05 32.34 -26.92
CA VAL A 106 3.36 31.85 -26.49
C VAL A 106 3.98 32.76 -25.43
N ASN A 107 4.90 32.21 -24.64
CA ASN A 107 5.77 32.94 -23.73
C ASN A 107 6.97 33.51 -24.50
N ASN A 108 7.74 34.42 -23.88
CA ASN A 108 8.93 35.08 -24.47
C ASN A 108 10.05 34.11 -24.95
N LYS A 109 9.97 32.82 -24.61
CA LYS A 109 10.87 31.76 -25.09
C LYS A 109 10.39 31.06 -26.38
N GLY A 110 9.17 31.33 -26.83
CA GLY A 110 8.49 30.60 -27.92
C GLY A 110 7.70 29.37 -27.46
N GLU A 111 7.69 29.06 -26.16
CA GLU A 111 6.92 27.97 -25.55
C GLU A 111 5.41 28.31 -25.50
N MET A 112 4.51 27.38 -25.82
CA MET A 112 3.05 27.63 -25.75
C MET A 112 2.55 27.85 -24.32
N LYS A 113 1.63 28.80 -24.17
CA LYS A 113 0.98 29.09 -22.88
C LYS A 113 -0.25 28.21 -22.62
N GLY A 114 -0.94 27.81 -23.68
CA GLY A 114 -1.99 26.77 -23.64
C GLY A 114 -1.38 25.36 -23.55
N SER A 115 -2.19 24.38 -23.15
CA SER A 115 -1.82 22.96 -23.12
C SER A 115 -2.35 22.16 -24.31
N ALA A 116 -3.26 22.73 -25.10
CA ALA A 116 -3.86 22.10 -26.27
C ALA A 116 -4.21 23.14 -27.35
N ILE A 117 -4.20 22.70 -28.61
CA ILE A 117 -4.65 23.48 -29.78
C ILE A 117 -5.92 22.83 -30.36
N THR A 118 -6.87 23.65 -30.79
CA THR A 118 -8.08 23.24 -31.52
C THR A 118 -7.91 23.42 -33.03
N GLY A 119 -8.42 22.44 -33.80
CA GLY A 119 -8.37 22.46 -35.27
C GLY A 119 -6.99 22.09 -35.87
N PRO A 120 -6.90 22.06 -37.22
CA PRO A 120 -5.68 21.69 -37.93
C PRO A 120 -4.61 22.78 -37.84
N VAL A 121 -3.36 22.39 -38.10
CA VAL A 121 -2.16 23.24 -37.96
C VAL A 121 -1.28 23.05 -39.19
N ALA A 122 -0.71 24.13 -39.74
CA ALA A 122 0.11 24.07 -40.94
C ALA A 122 1.44 23.32 -40.74
N LYS A 123 1.83 22.49 -41.72
CA LYS A 123 3.10 21.73 -41.74
C LYS A 123 4.33 22.64 -41.86
N ASP A 124 4.17 23.79 -42.52
CA ASP A 124 5.26 24.71 -42.91
C ASP A 124 5.68 25.67 -41.78
N LEU A 125 5.18 25.45 -40.56
CA LEU A 125 5.53 26.19 -39.36
C LEU A 125 6.96 25.83 -38.89
N VAL A 126 7.96 26.56 -39.39
CA VAL A 126 9.37 26.35 -38.97
C VAL A 126 9.57 26.56 -37.45
N GLY A 127 8.84 27.50 -36.84
CA GLY A 127 8.79 27.66 -35.37
C GLY A 127 8.06 26.54 -34.63
N ALA A 128 7.12 25.83 -35.28
CA ALA A 128 6.40 24.72 -34.64
C ALA A 128 7.16 23.39 -34.64
N LYS A 129 8.40 23.32 -35.16
CA LYS A 129 9.25 22.14 -34.88
C LYS A 129 9.55 21.98 -33.38
N LEU A 130 9.31 23.01 -32.57
CA LEU A 130 9.14 22.90 -31.11
C LEU A 130 7.69 22.55 -30.73
N LEU A 131 6.71 23.37 -31.11
CA LEU A 131 5.30 23.24 -30.67
C LEU A 131 4.63 21.90 -31.05
N LEU A 132 4.80 21.43 -32.30
CA LEU A 132 4.26 20.14 -32.76
C LEU A 132 4.94 18.96 -32.05
N ASN A 133 6.26 19.06 -31.83
CA ASN A 133 7.01 18.05 -31.09
C ASN A 133 6.54 17.96 -29.64
N GLU A 134 6.26 19.08 -28.96
CA GLU A 134 5.75 19.03 -27.58
C GLU A 134 4.33 18.45 -27.52
N MET A 135 3.41 18.83 -28.41
CA MET A 135 2.04 18.31 -28.40
C MET A 135 1.95 16.80 -28.70
N ILE A 136 2.58 16.35 -29.80
CA ILE A 136 2.56 14.94 -30.20
C ILE A 136 3.33 14.09 -29.18
N SER A 137 4.45 14.61 -28.64
CA SER A 137 5.18 13.95 -27.56
C SER A 137 4.34 13.82 -26.29
N VAL A 138 3.71 14.88 -25.78
CA VAL A 138 3.07 14.84 -24.45
C VAL A 138 1.82 13.96 -24.42
N ARG A 139 0.93 14.04 -25.42
CA ARG A 139 -0.28 13.19 -25.43
C ARG A 139 0.06 11.73 -25.71
N THR A 140 0.89 11.46 -26.72
CA THR A 140 1.27 10.10 -27.10
C THR A 140 2.12 9.43 -26.03
N ARG A 141 3.09 10.14 -25.40
CA ARG A 141 3.86 9.58 -24.27
C ARG A 141 2.99 9.32 -23.06
N ARG A 142 2.00 10.17 -22.72
CA ARG A 142 1.09 9.91 -21.59
C ARG A 142 0.25 8.65 -21.83
N SER A 143 -0.37 8.52 -23.00
CA SER A 143 -1.12 7.30 -23.34
C SER A 143 -0.23 6.06 -23.39
N LEU A 144 0.97 6.16 -23.98
CA LEU A 144 1.93 5.06 -24.05
C LEU A 144 2.42 4.63 -22.65
N VAL A 145 2.71 5.59 -21.75
CA VAL A 145 3.09 5.30 -20.36
C VAL A 145 1.96 4.61 -19.61
N VAL A 146 0.70 5.02 -19.80
CA VAL A 146 -0.45 4.34 -19.18
C VAL A 146 -0.64 2.93 -19.74
N LEU A 147 -0.54 2.73 -21.06
CA LEU A 147 -0.68 1.41 -21.69
C LEU A 147 0.46 0.45 -21.31
N THR A 148 1.71 0.91 -21.33
CA THR A 148 2.87 0.11 -20.91
C THR A 148 2.81 -0.22 -19.43
N ALA A 149 2.32 0.68 -18.57
CA ALA A 149 2.07 0.38 -17.18
C ALA A 149 1.02 -0.72 -16.99
N ILE A 150 -0.11 -0.64 -17.71
CA ILE A 150 -1.15 -1.67 -17.68
C ILE A 150 -0.58 -3.02 -18.14
N ALA A 151 0.22 -3.06 -19.21
CA ALA A 151 0.82 -4.29 -19.72
C ALA A 151 1.84 -4.92 -18.74
N LEU A 152 2.79 -4.12 -18.22
CA LEU A 152 3.74 -4.57 -17.20
C LEU A 152 3.03 -5.07 -15.95
N TRP A 153 1.99 -4.36 -15.51
CA TRP A 153 1.20 -4.74 -14.36
C TRP A 153 0.44 -6.07 -14.61
N VAL A 154 -0.22 -6.27 -15.76
CA VAL A 154 -0.85 -7.57 -16.11
C VAL A 154 0.17 -8.70 -16.11
N GLY A 155 1.36 -8.47 -16.66
CA GLY A 155 2.47 -9.43 -16.64
C GLY A 155 2.89 -9.80 -15.22
N TYR A 156 3.07 -8.80 -14.36
CA TYR A 156 3.40 -9.00 -12.94
C TYR A 156 2.31 -9.78 -12.18
N GLY A 157 1.03 -9.50 -12.44
CA GLY A 157 -0.08 -10.26 -11.88
C GLY A 157 -0.14 -11.72 -12.36
N LYS A 158 0.31 -12.03 -13.58
CA LYS A 158 0.50 -13.42 -14.04
C LYS A 158 1.68 -14.09 -13.34
N TYR A 159 2.82 -13.41 -13.25
CA TYR A 159 4.03 -13.90 -12.57
C TYR A 159 3.79 -14.23 -11.10
N LEU A 160 3.15 -13.35 -10.34
CA LEU A 160 2.79 -13.61 -8.94
C LEU A 160 1.87 -14.83 -8.77
N PHE A 161 0.90 -15.01 -9.65
CA PHE A 161 0.01 -16.17 -9.61
C PHE A 161 0.78 -17.46 -9.92
N HIS A 162 1.68 -17.45 -10.90
CA HIS A 162 2.55 -18.57 -11.21
C HIS A 162 3.50 -18.95 -10.06
N LEU A 163 3.99 -17.97 -9.28
CA LEU A 163 4.77 -18.24 -8.07
C LEU A 163 3.93 -18.87 -6.95
N PHE A 164 2.72 -18.35 -6.73
CA PHE A 164 1.78 -18.93 -5.77
C PHE A 164 1.45 -20.38 -6.15
N GLU A 165 1.13 -20.61 -7.43
CA GLU A 165 0.81 -21.93 -8.00
C GLU A 165 1.96 -22.92 -7.82
N ASN A 166 3.17 -22.57 -8.27
CA ASN A 166 4.38 -23.37 -8.08
C ASN A 166 4.64 -23.74 -6.61
N SER A 167 4.33 -22.84 -5.67
CA SER A 167 4.60 -23.04 -4.25
C SER A 167 3.56 -23.86 -3.47
N ARG A 168 2.36 -24.09 -4.04
CA ARG A 168 1.22 -24.73 -3.35
C ARG A 168 0.50 -25.81 -4.15
N PHE A 169 0.69 -25.85 -5.47
CA PHE A 169 -0.06 -26.69 -6.41
C PHE A 169 -1.59 -26.54 -6.26
N PHE A 170 -2.02 -25.30 -6.02
CA PHE A 170 -3.37 -24.91 -5.60
C PHE A 170 -4.46 -25.29 -6.61
N SER A 171 -4.10 -25.37 -7.89
CA SER A 171 -5.01 -25.73 -8.98
C SER A 171 -5.50 -27.18 -8.87
N HIS A 172 -4.60 -28.10 -8.57
CA HIS A 172 -4.90 -29.53 -8.46
C HIS A 172 -5.52 -29.94 -7.11
N LEU A 173 -5.46 -29.08 -6.09
CA LEU A 173 -6.12 -29.30 -4.80
C LEU A 173 -7.64 -29.21 -4.93
N SER A 174 -8.36 -30.07 -4.20
CA SER A 174 -9.80 -29.92 -3.98
C SER A 174 -10.15 -28.68 -3.15
N ASP A 175 -11.41 -28.22 -3.21
CA ASP A 175 -11.85 -27.08 -2.39
C ASP A 175 -11.65 -27.32 -0.88
N ALA A 176 -11.83 -28.55 -0.38
CA ALA A 176 -11.55 -28.90 1.02
C ALA A 176 -10.05 -28.76 1.37
N GLU A 177 -9.14 -29.26 0.52
CA GLU A 177 -7.70 -29.11 0.73
C GLU A 177 -7.28 -27.63 0.61
N ARG A 178 -7.85 -26.87 -0.34
CA ARG A 178 -7.65 -25.43 -0.49
C ARG A 178 -8.03 -24.66 0.78
N GLU A 179 -9.12 -25.02 1.46
CA GLU A 179 -9.46 -24.42 2.76
C GLU A 179 -8.38 -24.65 3.81
N MET A 180 -7.83 -25.86 3.89
CA MET A 180 -6.78 -26.19 4.85
C MET A 180 -5.46 -25.43 4.56
N THR A 181 -5.20 -25.04 3.31
CA THR A 181 -4.04 -24.18 2.97
C THR A 181 -4.11 -22.79 3.62
N TYR A 182 -5.32 -22.29 3.95
CA TYR A 182 -5.56 -20.99 4.57
C TYR A 182 -5.34 -21.04 6.08
N ARG A 183 -4.08 -20.98 6.50
CA ARG A 183 -3.71 -21.02 7.93
C ARG A 183 -4.04 -19.70 8.66
N THR A 184 -4.35 -19.79 9.95
CA THR A 184 -4.48 -18.62 10.85
C THR A 184 -5.52 -17.58 10.38
N GLU A 185 -5.19 -16.29 10.34
CA GLU A 185 -6.08 -15.20 9.93
C GLU A 185 -6.67 -15.39 8.53
N MET A 186 -5.92 -16.00 7.60
CA MET A 186 -6.38 -16.27 6.23
C MET A 186 -7.64 -17.14 6.22
N GLY A 187 -7.65 -18.21 7.02
CA GLY A 187 -8.80 -19.11 7.12
C GLY A 187 -10.00 -18.41 7.76
N LEU A 188 -9.74 -17.57 8.76
CA LEU A 188 -10.78 -16.77 9.40
C LEU A 188 -11.42 -15.77 8.42
N TYR A 189 -10.65 -15.02 7.64
CA TYR A 189 -11.21 -14.08 6.66
C TYR A 189 -11.91 -14.78 5.50
N PHE A 190 -11.34 -15.87 4.99
CA PHE A 190 -12.01 -16.65 3.96
C PHE A 190 -13.32 -17.28 4.47
N SER A 191 -13.42 -17.62 5.77
CA SER A 191 -14.69 -18.11 6.34
C SER A 191 -15.83 -17.10 6.19
N PHE A 192 -15.57 -15.81 6.43
CA PHE A 192 -16.59 -14.76 6.27
C PHE A 192 -16.95 -14.55 4.80
N TYR A 193 -15.96 -14.54 3.89
CA TYR A 193 -16.21 -14.50 2.45
C TYR A 193 -17.07 -15.69 1.98
N LYS A 194 -16.74 -16.91 2.41
CA LYS A 194 -17.49 -18.15 2.13
C LYS A 194 -18.94 -18.04 2.60
N THR A 195 -19.18 -17.59 3.84
CA THR A 195 -20.53 -17.36 4.38
C THR A 195 -21.31 -16.34 3.55
N LEU A 196 -20.68 -15.21 3.18
CA LEU A 196 -21.34 -14.18 2.37
C LEU A 196 -21.73 -14.69 0.98
N ILE A 197 -20.85 -15.39 0.27
CA ILE A 197 -21.19 -15.90 -1.06
C ILE A 197 -22.25 -17.01 -1.02
N SER A 198 -22.36 -17.77 0.07
CA SER A 198 -23.35 -18.84 0.23
C SER A 198 -24.70 -18.40 0.77
N SER A 199 -24.77 -17.32 1.56
CA SER A 199 -26.00 -16.86 2.24
C SER A 199 -26.81 -15.84 1.45
N ASP A 200 -28.14 -15.88 1.53
CA ASP A 200 -29.00 -14.93 0.81
C ASP A 200 -28.74 -13.48 1.24
N PHE A 201 -28.86 -12.53 0.29
CA PHE A 201 -28.52 -11.12 0.53
C PHE A 201 -29.34 -10.48 1.67
N SER A 202 -30.56 -10.97 1.94
CA SER A 202 -31.39 -10.57 3.09
C SER A 202 -30.77 -10.93 4.45
N THR A 203 -29.98 -12.01 4.53
CA THR A 203 -29.37 -12.50 5.78
C THR A 203 -27.97 -11.94 6.03
N TRP A 204 -27.33 -11.33 5.03
CA TRP A 204 -25.98 -10.74 5.11
C TRP A 204 -25.80 -9.79 6.30
N GLN A 205 -26.78 -8.90 6.53
CA GLN A 205 -26.71 -7.94 7.61
C GLN A 205 -26.65 -8.63 8.98
N ASN A 206 -27.38 -9.73 9.17
CA ASN A 206 -27.35 -10.50 10.42
C ASN A 206 -26.02 -11.23 10.60
N HIS A 207 -25.51 -11.89 9.55
CA HIS A 207 -24.19 -12.55 9.60
C HIS A 207 -23.03 -11.58 9.84
N LEU A 208 -23.13 -10.33 9.36
CA LEU A 208 -22.08 -9.32 9.56
C LEU A 208 -22.19 -8.60 10.91
N LEU A 209 -23.38 -8.23 11.35
CA LEU A 209 -23.58 -7.40 12.55
C LEU A 209 -23.79 -8.21 13.84
N LYS A 210 -24.18 -9.49 13.75
CA LYS A 210 -24.53 -10.36 14.88
C LYS A 210 -23.94 -11.77 14.72
N ASP A 211 -22.62 -11.86 14.53
CA ASP A 211 -21.96 -13.17 14.52
C ASP A 211 -21.82 -13.72 15.95
N ASN A 212 -22.20 -14.98 16.15
CA ASN A 212 -22.12 -15.72 17.41
C ASN A 212 -21.28 -17.02 17.28
N VAL A 213 -20.61 -17.22 16.14
CA VAL A 213 -19.84 -18.42 15.80
C VAL A 213 -18.33 -18.19 16.03
N THR A 214 -17.85 -16.96 15.81
CA THR A 214 -16.42 -16.61 15.88
C THR A 214 -15.93 -16.39 17.31
N GLU A 215 -16.76 -15.80 18.18
CA GLU A 215 -16.45 -15.57 19.60
C GLU A 215 -17.60 -16.17 20.44
N TYR A 216 -17.59 -17.50 20.67
CA TYR A 216 -18.69 -18.17 21.38
C TYR A 216 -19.00 -17.54 22.75
N GLY A 217 -20.28 -17.32 23.03
CA GLY A 217 -20.76 -16.61 24.23
C GLY A 217 -21.00 -15.11 24.02
N HIS A 218 -20.51 -14.53 22.92
CA HIS A 218 -20.68 -13.13 22.59
C HIS A 218 -21.35 -12.97 21.22
N SER A 219 -21.93 -11.80 20.95
CA SER A 219 -22.41 -11.42 19.63
C SER A 219 -21.63 -10.20 19.15
N ILE A 220 -20.91 -10.34 18.04
CA ILE A 220 -19.97 -9.32 17.57
C ILE A 220 -20.36 -8.74 16.20
N ASN A 221 -20.15 -7.43 16.07
CA ASN A 221 -20.18 -6.74 14.78
C ASN A 221 -18.84 -7.00 14.06
N THR A 222 -18.83 -7.98 13.16
CA THR A 222 -17.63 -8.45 12.47
C THR A 222 -17.01 -7.41 11.55
N LEU A 223 -17.79 -6.47 10.99
CA LEU A 223 -17.29 -5.35 10.20
C LEU A 223 -16.42 -4.41 11.04
N GLN A 224 -16.89 -4.06 12.22
CA GLN A 224 -16.18 -3.18 13.17
C GLN A 224 -15.01 -3.90 13.85
N ARG A 225 -15.18 -5.20 14.15
CA ARG A 225 -14.24 -6.03 14.92
C ARG A 225 -13.05 -6.53 14.10
N PHE A 226 -13.27 -6.90 12.83
CA PHE A 226 -12.25 -7.53 11.98
C PHE A 226 -11.97 -6.77 10.68
N ASN A 227 -12.56 -5.60 10.45
CA ASN A 227 -12.37 -4.78 9.24
C ASN A 227 -12.72 -5.49 7.91
N LEU A 228 -13.81 -6.27 7.87
CA LEU A 228 -14.22 -7.16 6.75
C LEU A 228 -14.66 -6.47 5.43
N TYR A 229 -14.30 -5.21 5.21
CA TYR A 229 -14.72 -4.45 4.03
C TYR A 229 -14.13 -5.02 2.73
N SER A 230 -12.92 -5.60 2.76
CA SER A 230 -12.36 -6.29 1.58
C SER A 230 -13.19 -7.53 1.22
N GLU A 231 -13.59 -8.36 2.19
CA GLU A 231 -14.34 -9.59 1.93
C GLU A 231 -15.75 -9.27 1.42
N VAL A 232 -16.40 -8.25 1.98
CA VAL A 232 -17.71 -7.78 1.49
C VAL A 232 -17.60 -7.27 0.04
N LEU A 233 -16.59 -6.45 -0.27
CA LEU A 233 -16.39 -5.96 -1.65
C LEU A 233 -16.08 -7.10 -2.63
N VAL A 234 -15.27 -8.08 -2.23
CA VAL A 234 -14.93 -9.24 -3.08
C VAL A 234 -16.12 -10.21 -3.21
N ALA A 235 -16.94 -10.40 -2.17
CA ALA A 235 -18.17 -11.20 -2.23
C ALA A 235 -19.22 -10.56 -3.16
N LEU A 236 -19.41 -9.24 -3.08
CA LEU A 236 -20.26 -8.49 -4.01
C LEU A 236 -19.75 -8.60 -5.45
N ALA A 237 -18.43 -8.47 -5.66
CA ALA A 237 -17.82 -8.62 -6.97
C ALA A 237 -17.97 -10.04 -7.53
N PHE A 238 -17.82 -11.08 -6.71
CA PHE A 238 -18.01 -12.48 -7.12
C PHE A 238 -19.47 -12.77 -7.49
N ARG A 239 -20.43 -12.28 -6.70
CA ARG A 239 -21.86 -12.42 -7.01
C ARG A 239 -22.24 -11.71 -8.30
N CYS A 240 -21.78 -10.47 -8.48
CA CYS A 240 -21.96 -9.74 -9.74
C CYS A 240 -21.33 -10.50 -10.92
N TYR A 241 -20.11 -11.04 -10.76
CA TYR A 241 -19.45 -11.85 -11.77
C TYR A 241 -20.25 -13.10 -12.13
N LYS A 242 -20.70 -13.90 -11.16
CA LYS A 242 -21.52 -15.10 -11.40
C LYS A 242 -22.89 -14.78 -12.00
N SER A 243 -23.53 -13.67 -11.63
CA SER A 243 -24.77 -13.23 -12.28
C SER A 243 -24.53 -12.86 -13.76
N VAL A 244 -23.40 -12.22 -14.07
CA VAL A 244 -23.02 -11.85 -15.44
C VAL A 244 -22.62 -13.08 -16.26
N THR A 245 -21.78 -13.99 -15.74
CA THR A 245 -21.38 -15.20 -16.49
C THR A 245 -22.56 -16.13 -16.73
N LYS A 246 -23.47 -16.27 -15.76
CA LYS A 246 -24.74 -17.01 -15.93
C LYS A 246 -25.66 -16.36 -16.96
N TYR A 247 -25.75 -15.03 -17.02
CA TYR A 247 -26.59 -14.32 -18.00
C TYR A 247 -26.07 -14.45 -19.44
N PHE A 248 -24.74 -14.52 -19.63
CA PHE A 248 -24.10 -14.65 -20.94
C PHE A 248 -23.67 -16.09 -21.28
N GLU A 249 -24.08 -17.09 -20.48
CA GLU A 249 -23.72 -18.52 -20.64
C GLU A 249 -22.21 -18.77 -20.85
N LEU A 250 -21.36 -17.96 -20.21
CA LEU A 250 -19.92 -18.05 -20.35
C LEU A 250 -19.37 -19.18 -19.49
N ASN A 251 -18.64 -20.11 -20.11
CA ASN A 251 -17.90 -21.12 -19.35
C ASN A 251 -16.77 -20.44 -18.54
N ASP A 252 -16.91 -20.42 -17.21
CA ASP A 252 -16.05 -19.66 -16.30
C ASP A 252 -15.16 -20.54 -15.39
N GLN A 253 -15.27 -21.86 -15.51
CA GLN A 253 -14.48 -22.85 -14.79
C GLN A 253 -14.37 -24.18 -15.55
N GLU A 254 -13.25 -24.88 -15.39
CA GLU A 254 -13.01 -26.24 -15.92
C GLU A 254 -12.77 -27.18 -14.74
N CYS A 255 -13.42 -28.34 -14.72
CA CYS A 255 -13.37 -29.28 -13.60
C CYS A 255 -12.74 -30.62 -14.00
N TRP A 256 -11.83 -31.11 -13.16
CA TRP A 256 -11.03 -32.31 -13.36
C TRP A 256 -11.23 -33.26 -12.19
N ARG A 257 -11.23 -34.58 -12.44
CA ARG A 257 -11.32 -35.58 -11.37
C ARG A 257 -9.93 -36.16 -11.09
N VAL A 258 -9.40 -35.91 -9.89
CA VAL A 258 -8.05 -36.29 -9.49
C VAL A 258 -8.10 -37.52 -8.57
N ASN A 259 -7.39 -38.59 -8.96
CA ASN A 259 -7.21 -39.78 -8.13
C ASN A 259 -6.04 -39.55 -7.16
N ARG A 260 -6.28 -39.66 -5.85
CA ARG A 260 -5.30 -39.34 -4.79
C ARG A 260 -4.51 -40.54 -4.27
N GLY A 261 -4.40 -41.62 -5.06
CA GLY A 261 -3.77 -42.89 -4.67
C GLY A 261 -4.79 -43.97 -4.26
N ALA A 262 -4.29 -45.12 -3.78
CA ALA A 262 -5.11 -46.31 -3.53
C ALA A 262 -6.06 -46.18 -2.31
N ASP A 263 -5.68 -45.41 -1.29
CA ASP A 263 -6.39 -45.33 0.00
C ASP A 263 -7.29 -44.08 0.14
N LEU A 264 -7.41 -43.24 -0.89
CA LEU A 264 -8.14 -41.98 -0.85
C LEU A 264 -9.15 -41.88 -1.99
N SER A 265 -10.37 -41.45 -1.67
CA SER A 265 -11.41 -41.23 -2.67
C SER A 265 -10.99 -40.15 -3.68
N PRO A 266 -11.29 -40.34 -4.99
CA PRO A 266 -11.07 -39.31 -6.00
C PRO A 266 -11.89 -38.06 -5.69
N ILE A 267 -11.29 -36.87 -5.84
CA ILE A 267 -12.01 -35.60 -5.68
C ILE A 267 -12.07 -34.84 -7.01
N GLU A 268 -13.14 -34.08 -7.19
CA GLU A 268 -13.29 -33.09 -8.26
C GLU A 268 -12.58 -31.77 -7.87
N SER A 269 -11.65 -31.33 -8.70
CA SER A 269 -11.04 -30.00 -8.61
C SER A 269 -11.51 -29.14 -9.77
N CYS A 270 -12.16 -28.01 -9.46
CA CYS A 270 -12.51 -27.00 -10.45
C CYS A 270 -11.50 -25.83 -10.42
N GLU A 271 -11.03 -25.44 -11.59
CA GLU A 271 -10.14 -24.31 -11.84
C GLU A 271 -10.88 -23.19 -12.60
N GLY A 272 -10.56 -21.93 -12.32
CA GLY A 272 -11.10 -20.78 -13.06
C GLY A 272 -11.79 -19.73 -12.18
N LEU A 273 -12.17 -18.60 -12.77
CA LEU A 273 -12.78 -17.48 -12.03
C LEU A 273 -14.19 -17.79 -11.52
N GLY A 274 -14.82 -18.85 -12.03
CA GLY A 274 -16.06 -19.41 -11.51
C GLY A 274 -15.93 -20.02 -10.10
N ASN A 275 -14.75 -20.54 -9.75
CA ASN A 275 -14.50 -21.07 -8.41
C ASN A 275 -14.24 -19.94 -7.40
N SER A 276 -14.83 -20.05 -6.21
CA SER A 276 -14.79 -19.02 -5.16
C SER A 276 -13.38 -18.77 -4.60
N HIS A 277 -12.57 -19.83 -4.45
CA HIS A 277 -11.19 -19.74 -3.96
C HIS A 277 -10.31 -18.99 -4.95
N TYR A 278 -10.42 -19.37 -6.22
CA TYR A 278 -9.74 -18.70 -7.32
C TYR A 278 -10.12 -17.23 -7.41
N PHE A 279 -11.41 -16.90 -7.40
CA PHE A 279 -11.84 -15.51 -7.47
C PHE A 279 -11.30 -14.69 -6.29
N TYR A 280 -11.36 -15.25 -5.07
CA TYR A 280 -10.85 -14.59 -3.88
C TYR A 280 -9.33 -14.35 -3.94
N VAL A 281 -8.51 -15.38 -4.18
CA VAL A 281 -7.05 -15.25 -4.31
C VAL A 281 -6.67 -14.33 -5.47
N ARG A 282 -7.41 -14.38 -6.59
CA ARG A 282 -7.19 -13.54 -7.77
C ARG A 282 -7.67 -12.10 -7.62
N SER A 283 -8.50 -11.80 -6.62
CA SER A 283 -8.87 -10.43 -6.23
C SER A 283 -7.77 -9.75 -5.41
N VAL A 284 -7.07 -10.52 -4.57
CA VAL A 284 -5.91 -10.06 -3.79
C VAL A 284 -4.71 -9.83 -4.72
N LEU A 285 -4.36 -10.84 -5.54
CA LEU A 285 -3.23 -10.78 -6.47
C LEU A 285 -3.53 -9.74 -7.56
N PRO A 286 -2.96 -8.53 -7.47
CA PRO A 286 -3.70 -7.33 -7.82
C PRO A 286 -3.98 -7.19 -9.31
N ARG A 287 -5.15 -6.58 -9.55
CA ARG A 287 -5.55 -5.99 -10.83
C ARG A 287 -5.47 -4.46 -10.78
N ARG A 288 -4.75 -3.85 -11.74
CA ARG A 288 -4.44 -2.41 -11.89
C ARG A 288 -3.49 -1.77 -10.85
N GLY A 289 -2.33 -2.40 -10.58
CA GLY A 289 -1.21 -1.83 -9.77
C GLY A 289 -0.26 -0.89 -10.54
N TYR A 290 0.48 0.00 -9.85
CA TYR A 290 1.02 1.25 -10.42
C TYR A 290 2.36 1.24 -11.18
N THR A 291 2.51 2.28 -12.01
CA THR A 291 3.71 2.79 -12.67
C THR A 291 4.92 3.01 -11.74
N GLY A 292 5.80 2.02 -11.64
CA GLY A 292 7.20 2.24 -11.27
C GLY A 292 8.03 2.67 -12.49
N GLY A 293 9.08 3.48 -12.29
CA GLY A 293 10.14 3.58 -13.29
C GLY A 293 10.85 2.22 -13.42
N LEU A 294 11.33 1.86 -14.62
CA LEU A 294 11.92 0.54 -14.94
C LEU A 294 12.84 0.03 -13.82
N MET A 295 13.72 0.90 -13.33
CA MET A 295 14.70 0.58 -12.29
C MET A 295 14.09 0.24 -10.91
N ALA A 296 13.03 0.96 -10.49
CA ALA A 296 12.32 0.65 -9.25
C ALA A 296 11.50 -0.66 -9.38
N ALA A 297 10.95 -0.92 -10.57
CA ALA A 297 10.23 -2.16 -10.86
C ALA A 297 11.16 -3.38 -10.85
N SER A 298 12.32 -3.30 -11.52
CA SER A 298 13.36 -4.34 -11.46
C SER A 298 13.87 -4.56 -10.04
N ALA A 299 14.16 -3.49 -9.30
CA ALA A 299 14.58 -3.57 -7.89
C ALA A 299 13.57 -4.33 -7.01
N PHE A 300 12.28 -4.08 -7.21
CA PHE A 300 11.20 -4.74 -6.48
C PHE A 300 11.06 -6.22 -6.84
N ILE A 301 11.09 -6.58 -8.14
CA ILE A 301 11.02 -7.99 -8.59
C ILE A 301 12.21 -8.80 -8.07
N PHE A 302 13.43 -8.27 -8.18
CA PHE A 302 14.66 -8.96 -7.73
C PHE A 302 14.75 -9.19 -6.21
N ASN A 303 13.98 -8.43 -5.43
CA ASN A 303 13.94 -8.49 -3.97
C ASN A 303 12.54 -8.85 -3.44
N GLN A 304 11.69 -9.46 -4.28
CA GLN A 304 10.27 -9.64 -3.99
C GLN A 304 9.98 -10.37 -2.68
N GLY A 305 10.75 -11.41 -2.36
CA GLY A 305 10.60 -12.17 -1.11
C GLY A 305 10.88 -11.36 0.16
N GLU A 306 11.64 -10.27 0.05
CA GLU A 306 11.91 -9.31 1.13
C GLU A 306 10.98 -8.08 1.08
N ALA A 307 10.19 -7.96 0.02
CA ALA A 307 9.36 -6.79 -0.30
C ALA A 307 7.85 -7.06 -0.24
N THR A 308 7.41 -8.33 -0.29
CA THR A 308 6.00 -8.72 -0.15
C THR A 308 5.86 -10.21 0.22
N ARG A 309 4.78 -10.54 0.95
CA ARG A 309 4.41 -11.92 1.32
C ARG A 309 3.18 -12.44 0.56
N VAL A 310 2.59 -11.64 -0.32
CA VAL A 310 1.31 -11.94 -1.00
C VAL A 310 1.34 -13.28 -1.77
N GLN A 311 2.52 -13.73 -2.22
CA GLN A 311 2.70 -15.01 -2.92
C GLN A 311 2.61 -16.27 -2.02
N TRP A 312 2.72 -16.13 -0.69
CA TRP A 312 2.60 -17.26 0.25
C TRP A 312 1.36 -17.17 1.14
N THR A 313 0.95 -15.94 1.44
CA THR A 313 -0.20 -15.61 2.28
C THR A 313 -1.02 -14.50 1.60
N PRO A 314 -1.78 -14.80 0.51
CA PRO A 314 -2.46 -13.76 -0.25
C PRO A 314 -3.52 -13.01 0.58
N PRO A 315 -4.55 -13.65 1.17
CA PRO A 315 -5.67 -12.95 1.80
C PRO A 315 -5.37 -12.50 3.23
N LEU A 316 -4.39 -11.62 3.37
CA LEU A 316 -4.11 -10.86 4.59
C LEU A 316 -4.53 -9.40 4.41
N ARG A 317 -4.79 -8.70 5.52
CA ARG A 317 -5.23 -7.30 5.51
C ARG A 317 -4.25 -6.37 4.83
N GLU A 318 -2.97 -6.54 5.11
CA GLU A 318 -1.90 -5.77 4.47
C GLU A 318 -1.92 -5.94 2.93
N SER A 319 -2.30 -7.10 2.40
CA SER A 319 -2.35 -7.35 0.95
C SER A 319 -3.39 -6.49 0.23
N PHE A 320 -4.55 -6.25 0.86
CA PHE A 320 -5.60 -5.36 0.34
C PHE A 320 -5.30 -3.88 0.61
N ALA A 321 -4.73 -3.56 1.77
CA ALA A 321 -4.50 -2.20 2.21
C ALA A 321 -3.26 -1.56 1.57
N TYR A 322 -2.17 -2.31 1.37
CA TYR A 322 -0.89 -1.80 0.88
C TYR A 322 -0.96 -1.15 -0.53
N PRO A 323 -1.72 -1.67 -1.52
CA PRO A 323 -1.91 -0.97 -2.79
C PRO A 323 -2.56 0.42 -2.65
N MET A 324 -3.51 0.57 -1.72
CA MET A 324 -4.14 1.87 -1.41
C MET A 324 -3.14 2.83 -0.78
N PHE A 325 -2.27 2.31 0.09
CA PHE A 325 -1.19 3.07 0.70
C PHE A 325 -0.15 3.56 -0.32
N VAL A 326 0.28 2.72 -1.26
CA VAL A 326 1.21 3.12 -2.33
C VAL A 326 0.58 4.18 -3.23
N ALA A 327 -0.71 4.04 -3.59
CA ALA A 327 -1.43 5.06 -4.34
C ALA A 327 -1.47 6.41 -3.58
N GLN A 328 -1.70 6.36 -2.26
CA GLN A 328 -1.68 7.53 -1.37
C GLN A 328 -0.29 8.19 -1.31
N ILE A 329 0.80 7.43 -1.20
CA ILE A 329 2.18 7.96 -1.23
C ILE A 329 2.48 8.63 -2.57
N VAL A 330 2.08 8.03 -3.69
CA VAL A 330 2.28 8.61 -5.04
C VAL A 330 1.51 9.94 -5.19
N LEU A 331 0.27 9.99 -4.72
CA LEU A 331 -0.54 11.22 -4.68
C LEU A 331 0.09 12.30 -3.78
N LEU A 332 0.52 11.94 -2.58
CA LEU A 332 1.16 12.86 -1.64
C LEU A 332 2.47 13.42 -2.20
N THR A 333 3.31 12.56 -2.76
CA THR A 333 4.56 12.93 -3.45
C THR A 333 4.29 13.90 -4.60
N HIS A 334 3.21 13.69 -5.37
CA HIS A 334 2.80 14.60 -6.43
C HIS A 334 2.27 15.95 -5.91
N ILE A 335 1.51 15.95 -4.81
CA ILE A 335 1.01 17.17 -4.15
C ILE A 335 2.19 17.99 -3.60
N LEU A 336 3.14 17.36 -2.92
CA LEU A 336 4.36 18.01 -2.41
C LEU A 336 5.20 18.61 -3.56
N LYS A 337 5.43 17.84 -4.64
CA LYS A 337 6.22 18.30 -5.79
C LYS A 337 5.57 19.46 -6.55
N SER A 338 4.25 19.48 -6.64
CA SER A 338 3.51 20.52 -7.39
C SER A 338 3.17 21.76 -6.56
N GLY A 339 3.25 21.67 -5.23
CA GLY A 339 2.86 22.73 -4.30
C GLY A 339 1.37 23.11 -4.34
N ARG A 340 0.54 22.39 -5.10
CA ARG A 340 -0.84 22.76 -5.43
C ARG A 340 -1.78 21.58 -5.27
N LEU A 341 -2.82 21.77 -4.46
CA LEU A 341 -3.87 20.77 -4.27
C LEU A 341 -5.00 20.97 -5.30
N SER A 342 -5.15 20.03 -6.23
CA SER A 342 -6.31 19.99 -7.13
C SER A 342 -7.50 19.28 -6.45
N ARG A 343 -8.73 19.61 -6.86
CA ARG A 343 -9.95 18.96 -6.33
C ARG A 343 -9.92 17.43 -6.53
N PHE A 344 -9.48 16.98 -7.69
CA PHE A 344 -9.33 15.56 -8.00
C PHE A 344 -8.29 14.88 -7.10
N ALA A 345 -7.12 15.50 -6.91
CA ALA A 345 -6.09 14.96 -6.01
C ALA A 345 -6.56 14.90 -4.55
N ALA A 346 -7.33 15.90 -4.09
CA ALA A 346 -7.93 15.92 -2.75
C ALA A 346 -8.92 14.75 -2.54
N ILE A 347 -9.84 14.53 -3.48
CA ILE A 347 -10.81 13.44 -3.42
C ILE A 347 -10.09 12.08 -3.46
N ALA A 348 -9.18 11.88 -4.41
CA ALA A 348 -8.42 10.64 -4.54
C ALA A 348 -7.58 10.35 -3.29
N PHE A 349 -6.87 11.35 -2.76
CA PHE A 349 -6.09 11.21 -1.52
C PHE A 349 -6.97 10.82 -0.33
N THR A 350 -8.14 11.46 -0.18
CA THR A 350 -9.09 11.15 0.90
C THR A 350 -9.63 9.72 0.76
N PHE A 351 -10.00 9.31 -0.46
CA PHE A 351 -10.45 7.95 -0.76
C PHE A 351 -9.39 6.90 -0.40
N PHE A 352 -8.16 7.03 -0.92
CA PHE A 352 -7.10 6.05 -0.66
C PHE A 352 -6.67 6.01 0.81
N THR A 353 -6.62 7.16 1.50
CA THR A 353 -6.33 7.20 2.95
C THR A 353 -7.43 6.51 3.75
N THR A 354 -8.71 6.76 3.42
CA THR A 354 -9.86 6.12 4.08
C THR A 354 -9.89 4.61 3.81
N ALA A 355 -9.68 4.19 2.56
CA ALA A 355 -9.60 2.77 2.20
C ALA A 355 -8.45 2.05 2.92
N PHE A 356 -7.27 2.68 3.03
CA PHE A 356 -6.16 2.14 3.81
C PHE A 356 -6.51 1.98 5.30
N CYS A 357 -7.20 2.97 5.89
CA CYS A 357 -7.64 2.92 7.29
C CYS A 357 -8.67 1.81 7.54
N VAL A 358 -9.63 1.66 6.64
CA VAL A 358 -10.75 0.72 6.77
C VAL A 358 -10.33 -0.73 6.44
N PHE A 359 -9.35 -0.95 5.55
CA PHE A 359 -8.90 -2.30 5.18
C PHE A 359 -7.88 -2.93 6.14
N TRP A 360 -7.27 -2.18 7.07
CA TRP A 360 -6.25 -2.73 7.96
C TRP A 360 -6.15 -2.01 9.30
N GLN A 361 -6.32 -2.74 10.41
CA GLN A 361 -6.39 -2.18 11.77
C GLN A 361 -5.11 -1.46 12.24
N LEU A 362 -3.92 -1.86 11.75
CA LEU A 362 -2.63 -1.25 12.12
C LEU A 362 -2.21 -0.07 11.23
N SER A 363 -3.00 0.26 10.20
CA SER A 363 -2.77 1.44 9.35
C SER A 363 -2.62 2.78 10.10
N PRO A 364 -3.24 3.06 11.27
CA PRO A 364 -3.09 4.34 11.95
C PRO A 364 -1.66 4.61 12.43
N PHE A 365 -0.87 3.57 12.75
CA PHE A 365 0.54 3.71 13.08
C PHE A 365 1.34 4.25 11.89
N ILE A 366 1.10 3.67 10.71
CA ILE A 366 1.75 4.06 9.46
C ILE A 366 1.35 5.50 9.07
N VAL A 367 0.07 5.86 9.15
CA VAL A 367 -0.39 7.24 8.90
C VAL A 367 0.19 8.23 9.92
N GLY A 368 0.34 7.83 11.18
CA GLY A 368 1.05 8.60 12.21
C GLY A 368 2.48 8.94 11.80
N THR A 369 3.25 7.98 11.29
CA THR A 369 4.62 8.26 10.79
C THR A 369 4.64 9.24 9.61
N GLN A 370 3.66 9.18 8.70
CA GLN A 370 3.55 10.15 7.60
C GLN A 370 3.29 11.57 8.10
N LEU A 371 2.40 11.72 9.09
CA LEU A 371 2.12 13.01 9.73
C LEU A 371 3.36 13.58 10.43
N GLY A 372 4.12 12.74 11.14
CA GLY A 372 5.42 13.11 11.72
C GLY A 372 6.44 13.55 10.67
N SER A 373 6.61 12.78 9.59
CA SER A 373 7.49 13.12 8.46
C SER A 373 7.12 14.46 7.80
N LEU A 374 5.82 14.73 7.60
CA LEU A 374 5.33 16.01 7.06
C LEU A 374 5.57 17.18 8.02
N LEU A 375 5.35 16.98 9.32
CA LEU A 375 5.59 18.00 10.34
C LEU A 375 7.08 18.36 10.46
N PHE A 376 7.97 17.37 10.42
CA PHE A 376 9.41 17.64 10.45
C PHE A 376 9.88 18.38 9.19
N ALA A 377 9.40 17.98 8.00
CA ALA A 377 9.67 18.70 6.75
C ALA A 377 9.14 20.16 6.78
N TYR A 378 8.02 20.42 7.48
CA TYR A 378 7.57 21.76 7.80
C TYR A 378 8.50 22.49 8.79
N SER A 379 8.98 21.81 9.84
CA SER A 379 9.89 22.38 10.85
C SER A 379 11.25 22.81 10.28
N LEU A 380 11.68 22.22 9.16
CA LEU A 380 12.86 22.62 8.38
C LEU A 380 12.56 23.69 7.30
N GLY A 381 11.32 24.15 7.21
CA GLY A 381 10.85 25.16 6.25
C GLY A 381 10.74 24.68 4.80
N PHE A 382 10.66 23.36 4.55
CA PHE A 382 10.46 22.83 3.19
C PHE A 382 8.99 22.85 2.76
N VAL A 383 8.09 22.45 3.65
CA VAL A 383 6.63 22.46 3.40
C VAL A 383 6.05 23.82 3.80
N PRO A 384 5.34 24.55 2.92
CA PRO A 384 4.70 25.81 3.28
C PRO A 384 3.45 25.59 4.14
N LEU A 385 3.17 26.53 5.07
CA LEU A 385 2.07 26.45 6.04
C LEU A 385 0.71 26.16 5.40
N LEU A 386 0.39 26.80 4.28
CA LEU A 386 -0.89 26.63 3.57
C LEU A 386 -1.06 25.21 3.02
N LEU A 387 0.04 24.57 2.60
CA LEU A 387 0.04 23.19 2.14
C LEU A 387 -0.13 22.22 3.31
N LEU A 388 0.64 22.40 4.39
CA LEU A 388 0.50 21.57 5.60
C LEU A 388 -0.93 21.67 6.19
N SER A 389 -1.49 22.87 6.32
CA SER A 389 -2.86 23.07 6.80
C SER A 389 -3.92 22.46 5.86
N SER A 390 -3.63 22.37 4.57
CA SER A 390 -4.53 21.72 3.61
C SER A 390 -4.43 20.20 3.67
N LEU A 391 -3.22 19.64 3.77
CA LEU A 391 -3.01 18.21 4.00
C LEU A 391 -3.62 17.75 5.34
N TRP A 392 -3.43 18.51 6.42
CA TRP A 392 -4.05 18.23 7.72
C TRP A 392 -5.58 18.13 7.63
N ARG A 393 -6.24 19.01 6.86
CA ARG A 393 -7.69 18.93 6.61
C ARG A 393 -8.09 17.64 5.86
N LEU A 394 -7.30 17.20 4.88
CA LEU A 394 -7.58 15.94 4.16
C LEU A 394 -7.40 14.71 5.05
N PHE A 395 -6.34 14.67 5.87
CA PHE A 395 -6.13 13.60 6.83
C PHE A 395 -7.24 13.59 7.90
N THR A 396 -7.65 14.75 8.42
CA THR A 396 -8.77 14.86 9.36
C THR A 396 -10.10 14.39 8.74
N LEU A 397 -10.38 14.76 7.49
CA LEU A 397 -11.55 14.26 6.76
C LEU A 397 -11.49 12.74 6.58
N SER A 398 -10.32 12.20 6.21
CA SER A 398 -10.12 10.75 6.05
C SER A 398 -10.30 10.00 7.37
N PHE A 399 -9.82 10.58 8.48
CA PHE A 399 -10.02 10.06 9.83
C PHE A 399 -11.51 10.01 10.20
N LEU A 400 -12.25 11.11 10.02
CA LEU A 400 -13.67 11.17 10.33
C LEU A 400 -14.51 10.20 9.48
N LEU A 401 -14.19 10.08 8.18
CA LEU A 401 -14.82 9.08 7.30
C LEU A 401 -14.50 7.65 7.76
N SER A 402 -13.26 7.37 8.14
CA SER A 402 -12.86 6.05 8.64
C SER A 402 -13.55 5.71 9.97
N LEU A 403 -13.67 6.68 10.89
CA LEU A 403 -14.36 6.53 12.16
C LEU A 403 -15.86 6.28 11.97
N GLY A 404 -16.50 7.00 11.04
CA GLY A 404 -17.91 6.79 10.69
C GLY A 404 -18.15 5.43 10.02
N LEU A 405 -17.27 5.01 9.10
CA LEU A 405 -17.37 3.70 8.46
C LEU A 405 -17.16 2.56 9.47
N LEU A 406 -16.19 2.67 10.38
CA LEU A 406 -15.88 1.69 11.42
C LEU A 406 -16.76 1.83 12.69
N PHE A 407 -17.97 2.39 12.57
CA PHE A 407 -18.96 2.48 13.66
C PHE A 407 -18.43 3.07 14.98
N GLY A 408 -17.55 4.07 14.90
CA GLY A 408 -16.96 4.71 16.08
C GLY A 408 -15.90 3.85 16.80
N ASN A 409 -15.18 2.97 16.08
CA ASN A 409 -14.16 2.09 16.66
C ASN A 409 -13.17 2.85 17.58
N VAL A 410 -13.16 2.44 18.85
CA VAL A 410 -12.43 3.08 19.96
C VAL A 410 -10.91 2.99 19.80
N MET A 411 -10.39 1.92 19.18
CA MET A 411 -8.95 1.78 18.90
C MET A 411 -8.47 2.84 17.88
N LEU A 412 -9.31 3.21 16.91
CA LEU A 412 -8.99 4.30 15.98
C LEU A 412 -8.92 5.65 16.71
N LEU A 413 -9.78 5.88 17.72
CA LEU A 413 -9.80 7.12 18.50
C LEU A 413 -8.55 7.28 19.38
N ASN A 414 -8.04 6.20 19.98
CA ASN A 414 -6.82 6.21 20.81
C ASN A 414 -5.50 6.03 20.01
N SER A 415 -5.60 5.97 18.69
CA SER A 415 -4.47 5.67 17.80
C SER A 415 -3.43 6.81 17.69
N LEU A 416 -2.24 6.46 17.19
CA LEU A 416 -1.22 7.45 16.80
C LEU A 416 -1.71 8.42 15.70
N PHE A 417 -2.74 8.06 14.91
CA PHE A 417 -3.27 8.93 13.86
C PHE A 417 -4.04 10.11 14.47
N PHE A 418 -4.99 9.85 15.37
CA PHE A 418 -5.77 10.91 16.02
C PHE A 418 -4.91 11.84 16.88
N THR A 419 -4.06 11.26 17.72
CA THR A 419 -3.15 11.99 18.60
C THR A 419 -2.15 12.84 17.80
N SER A 420 -1.68 12.36 16.64
CA SER A 420 -0.86 13.16 15.71
C SER A 420 -1.64 14.32 15.09
N LEU A 421 -2.89 14.11 14.66
CA LEU A 421 -3.73 15.17 14.12
C LEU A 421 -3.99 16.28 15.13
N PHE A 422 -4.29 15.92 16.38
CA PHE A 422 -4.45 16.88 17.46
C PHE A 422 -3.15 17.64 17.74
N SER A 423 -2.03 16.93 17.87
CA SER A 423 -0.72 17.53 18.17
C SER A 423 -0.26 18.51 17.08
N ILE A 424 -0.45 18.15 15.80
CA ILE A 424 -0.18 19.06 14.68
C ILE A 424 -1.09 20.30 14.76
N LYS A 425 -2.38 20.13 15.09
CA LYS A 425 -3.30 21.27 15.24
C LYS A 425 -2.90 22.21 16.38
N LEU A 426 -2.44 21.66 17.50
CA LEU A 426 -1.91 22.41 18.65
C LEU A 426 -0.65 23.19 18.27
N ILE A 427 0.31 22.55 17.59
CA ILE A 427 1.53 23.21 17.10
C ILE A 427 1.20 24.35 16.13
N LEU A 428 0.24 24.14 15.21
CA LEU A 428 -0.23 25.18 14.29
C LEU A 428 -0.91 26.36 15.00
N LEU A 429 -1.51 26.13 16.18
CA LEU A 429 -2.10 27.17 17.03
C LEU A 429 -1.02 27.96 17.81
N VAL A 430 -0.05 27.26 18.40
CA VAL A 430 1.04 27.84 19.22
C VAL A 430 2.16 28.46 18.35
N ARG A 431 2.13 28.23 17.04
CA ARG A 431 3.08 28.78 16.03
C ARG A 431 3.52 30.25 16.25
N PRO A 432 2.65 31.23 16.57
CA PRO A 432 3.08 32.62 16.76
C PRO A 432 4.10 32.81 17.89
N LEU A 433 4.04 31.95 18.92
CA LEU A 433 5.00 31.92 20.02
C LEU A 433 6.30 31.22 19.61
N LEU A 434 6.18 30.08 18.91
CA LEU A 434 7.34 29.31 18.42
C LEU A 434 8.20 30.11 17.44
N LEU A 435 7.62 31.01 16.65
CA LEU A 435 8.35 31.91 15.74
C LEU A 435 9.26 32.93 16.46
N ARG A 436 9.13 33.11 17.79
CA ARG A 436 10.04 33.95 18.59
C ARG A 436 11.35 33.24 18.92
N LEU A 437 11.43 31.92 18.74
CA LEU A 437 12.66 31.15 18.95
C LEU A 437 13.63 31.39 17.80
N SER A 438 14.88 31.72 18.13
CA SER A 438 16.01 31.68 17.20
C SER A 438 17.17 30.94 17.87
N PRO A 439 17.99 30.14 17.16
CA PRO A 439 18.02 29.88 15.70
C PRO A 439 17.17 28.67 15.23
N LEU A 440 17.18 28.38 13.91
CA LEU A 440 16.41 27.28 13.29
C LEU A 440 16.53 25.90 14.00
N PRO A 441 17.72 25.40 14.41
CA PRO A 441 17.80 24.10 15.08
C PRO A 441 16.96 24.05 16.37
N LEU A 442 16.92 25.15 17.13
CA LEU A 442 16.10 25.27 18.33
C LEU A 442 14.60 25.30 18.00
N PHE A 443 14.21 25.97 16.91
CA PHE A 443 12.84 25.98 16.39
C PHE A 443 12.38 24.57 15.97
N SER A 444 13.20 23.84 15.21
CA SER A 444 12.88 22.48 14.76
C SER A 444 12.84 21.47 15.91
N LEU A 445 13.78 21.59 16.88
CA LEU A 445 13.78 20.78 18.10
C LEU A 445 12.52 21.03 18.94
N ALA A 446 12.13 22.30 19.14
CA ALA A 446 10.91 22.65 19.86
C ALA A 446 9.66 22.08 19.20
N HIS A 447 9.58 22.05 17.85
CA HIS A 447 8.48 21.40 17.14
C HIS A 447 8.45 19.87 17.37
N LEU A 448 9.62 19.21 17.35
CA LEU A 448 9.72 17.77 17.57
C LEU A 448 9.33 17.39 19.00
N VAL A 449 9.83 18.13 20.00
CA VAL A 449 9.50 17.93 21.41
C VAL A 449 8.01 18.16 21.66
N LEU A 450 7.44 19.26 21.15
CA LEU A 450 6.00 19.57 21.32
C LEU A 450 5.09 18.55 20.61
N TYR A 451 5.55 17.95 19.51
CA TYR A 451 4.84 16.85 18.84
C TYR A 451 4.90 15.54 19.61
N ALA A 452 6.07 15.18 20.15
CA ALA A 452 6.23 13.96 20.95
C ALA A 452 5.46 14.07 22.27
N SER A 453 5.62 15.17 23.01
CA SER A 453 4.88 15.40 24.26
C SER A 453 3.37 15.55 24.02
N GLY A 454 2.97 16.18 22.91
CA GLY A 454 1.57 16.29 22.50
C GLY A 454 0.94 14.93 22.18
N THR A 455 1.61 14.08 21.40
CA THR A 455 1.07 12.77 21.00
C THR A 455 0.99 11.81 22.20
N ILE A 456 2.03 11.76 23.04
CA ILE A 456 2.04 10.94 24.26
C ILE A 456 1.01 11.46 25.28
N GLY A 457 1.00 12.77 25.57
CA GLY A 457 0.09 13.37 26.54
C GLY A 457 -1.38 13.23 26.14
N THR A 458 -1.71 13.40 24.87
CA THR A 458 -3.08 13.17 24.37
C THR A 458 -3.47 11.69 24.41
N LYS A 459 -2.56 10.76 24.09
CA LYS A 459 -2.84 9.32 24.22
C LYS A 459 -3.15 8.94 25.67
N LEU A 460 -2.29 9.35 26.62
CA LEU A 460 -2.49 9.08 28.05
C LEU A 460 -3.79 9.69 28.59
N LEU A 461 -4.18 10.88 28.11
CA LEU A 461 -5.46 11.50 28.45
C LEU A 461 -6.65 10.70 27.91
N LEU A 462 -6.62 10.28 26.64
CA LEU A 462 -7.68 9.49 26.02
C LEU A 462 -7.84 8.12 26.68
N GLN A 463 -6.74 7.44 27.00
CA GLN A 463 -6.76 6.17 27.73
C GLN A 463 -7.48 6.31 29.08
N ARG A 464 -7.24 7.39 29.82
CA ARG A 464 -7.93 7.69 31.09
C ARG A 464 -9.41 8.07 30.89
N LEU A 465 -9.73 8.89 29.88
CA LEU A 465 -11.10 9.35 29.63
C LEU A 465 -12.05 8.24 29.17
N PHE A 466 -11.54 7.30 28.37
CA PHE A 466 -12.34 6.21 27.78
C PHE A 466 -12.09 4.83 28.43
N ASN A 467 -11.26 4.78 29.48
CA ASN A 467 -10.86 3.55 30.19
C ASN A 467 -10.38 2.41 29.26
N ILE A 468 -9.50 2.74 28.30
CA ILE A 468 -9.09 1.82 27.22
C ILE A 468 -7.81 1.06 27.63
N THR A 469 -7.93 -0.25 27.89
CA THR A 469 -6.79 -1.15 28.14
C THR A 469 -6.16 -1.73 26.86
N ALA A 470 -6.92 -1.77 25.74
CA ALA A 470 -6.57 -2.51 24.53
C ALA A 470 -5.17 -2.17 23.93
N ASP A 471 -4.81 -0.88 23.89
CA ASP A 471 -3.59 -0.37 23.25
C ASP A 471 -2.31 -0.54 24.07
N ASN A 472 -2.40 -0.93 25.35
CA ASN A 472 -1.21 -1.14 26.18
C ASN A 472 -0.33 -2.25 25.59
N HIS A 473 -0.94 -3.27 24.99
CA HIS A 473 -0.25 -4.44 24.46
C HIS A 473 0.86 -4.16 23.43
N VAL A 474 0.71 -3.15 22.57
CA VAL A 474 1.78 -2.79 21.62
C VAL A 474 2.95 -2.13 22.35
N ALA A 475 2.68 -1.35 23.41
CA ALA A 475 3.73 -0.81 24.28
C ALA A 475 4.37 -1.91 25.14
N ASP A 476 3.57 -2.82 25.69
CA ASP A 476 4.04 -3.97 26.49
C ASP A 476 4.90 -4.91 25.63
N LEU A 477 4.50 -5.17 24.37
CA LEU A 477 5.28 -5.96 23.42
C LEU A 477 6.61 -5.30 23.05
N LEU A 478 6.62 -3.98 22.84
CA LEU A 478 7.85 -3.23 22.59
C LEU A 478 8.74 -3.19 23.84
N PHE A 479 8.17 -3.01 25.03
CA PHE A 479 8.89 -3.00 26.30
C PHE A 479 9.51 -4.37 26.61
N ALA A 480 8.71 -5.44 26.53
CA ALA A 480 9.16 -6.82 26.66
C ALA A 480 10.11 -7.28 25.54
N LYS A 481 10.34 -6.46 24.50
CA LYS A 481 11.36 -6.71 23.48
C LYS A 481 12.71 -6.06 23.79
N PHE A 482 12.74 -5.07 24.69
CA PHE A 482 13.96 -4.39 25.14
C PHE A 482 14.27 -4.63 26.63
N THR A 483 13.49 -5.45 27.32
CA THR A 483 13.64 -5.77 28.74
C THR A 483 13.31 -7.25 28.99
N ASP A 484 13.87 -7.83 30.05
CA ASP A 484 13.66 -9.24 30.43
C ASP A 484 12.28 -9.52 31.07
N SER A 485 11.43 -8.49 31.19
CA SER A 485 10.09 -8.61 31.77
C SER A 485 9.07 -9.07 30.74
N HIS A 486 8.73 -10.36 30.76
CA HIS A 486 7.77 -10.96 29.84
C HIS A 486 6.54 -11.50 30.58
N THR A 487 5.37 -11.35 29.97
CA THR A 487 4.15 -12.12 30.27
C THR A 487 3.94 -13.23 29.23
N PHE A 488 3.10 -14.23 29.55
CA PHE A 488 2.67 -15.27 28.60
C PHE A 488 2.25 -14.69 27.25
N HIS A 489 1.45 -13.61 27.27
CA HIS A 489 0.98 -12.92 26.06
C HIS A 489 2.11 -12.31 25.24
N THR A 490 3.08 -11.64 25.88
CA THR A 490 4.22 -11.06 25.15
C THR A 490 5.13 -12.14 24.57
N ARG A 491 5.34 -13.27 25.27
CA ARG A 491 6.12 -14.40 24.75
C ARG A 491 5.53 -15.04 23.51
N LEU A 492 4.20 -15.16 23.47
CA LEU A 492 3.50 -15.67 22.30
C LEU A 492 3.83 -14.88 21.00
N TYR A 493 4.17 -13.59 21.14
CA TYR A 493 4.68 -12.77 20.04
C TYR A 493 6.21 -12.81 19.92
N THR A 494 6.99 -12.56 20.97
CA THR A 494 8.47 -12.48 20.88
C THR A 494 9.14 -13.82 20.52
N CYS A 495 8.43 -14.93 20.69
CA CYS A 495 8.85 -16.25 20.22
C CYS A 495 8.47 -16.54 18.76
N ALA A 496 7.53 -15.80 18.16
CA ALA A 496 7.13 -15.97 16.77
C ALA A 496 8.14 -15.25 15.83
N PRO A 497 8.66 -15.92 14.79
CA PRO A 497 9.73 -15.37 13.95
C PRO A 497 9.31 -14.12 13.17
N GLU A 498 8.01 -13.89 12.97
CA GLU A 498 7.47 -12.65 12.40
C GLU A 498 7.79 -11.39 13.21
N PHE A 499 7.88 -11.54 14.54
CA PHE A 499 8.06 -10.44 15.49
C PHE A 499 9.48 -10.38 16.07
N ASP A 500 10.41 -11.21 15.58
CA ASP A 500 11.84 -11.09 15.88
C ASP A 500 12.44 -9.78 15.30
N PHE A 501 13.69 -9.46 15.68
CA PHE A 501 14.43 -8.33 15.10
C PHE A 501 14.76 -8.61 13.61
N LEU A 502 15.12 -7.57 12.85
CA LEU A 502 15.54 -7.77 11.45
C LEU A 502 16.80 -8.62 11.37
N ASP A 503 16.65 -9.82 10.83
CA ASP A 503 17.76 -10.76 10.68
C ASP A 503 18.82 -10.28 9.67
N PHE A 504 20.08 -10.60 9.98
CA PHE A 504 21.25 -10.20 9.20
C PHE A 504 21.27 -10.84 7.80
N GLU A 505 20.64 -12.00 7.59
CA GLU A 505 20.49 -12.58 6.25
C GLU A 505 19.65 -11.67 5.34
N THR A 506 18.63 -10.99 5.88
CA THR A 506 17.84 -10.01 5.12
C THR A 506 18.73 -8.85 4.65
N ILE A 507 19.56 -8.31 5.53
CA ILE A 507 20.51 -7.22 5.21
C ILE A 507 21.52 -7.70 4.14
N ARG A 508 22.04 -8.92 4.28
CA ARG A 508 22.97 -9.54 3.32
C ARG A 508 22.31 -9.70 1.93
N LYS A 509 21.08 -10.21 1.86
CA LYS A 509 20.31 -10.35 0.61
C LYS A 509 20.10 -9.01 -0.10
N LEU A 510 19.63 -7.98 0.62
CA LEU A 510 19.41 -6.63 0.10
C LEU A 510 20.71 -5.92 -0.32
N THR A 511 21.84 -6.30 0.26
CA THR A 511 23.18 -5.79 -0.12
C THR A 511 23.68 -6.48 -1.39
N ASN A 512 23.54 -7.80 -1.49
CA ASN A 512 24.00 -8.60 -2.62
C ASN A 512 23.24 -8.29 -3.93
N THR A 513 21.99 -7.83 -3.87
CA THR A 513 21.23 -7.34 -5.03
C THR A 513 21.48 -5.85 -5.35
N TRP A 514 22.43 -5.23 -4.65
CA TRP A 514 22.78 -3.80 -4.67
C TRP A 514 21.66 -2.84 -4.24
N LEU A 515 20.49 -3.34 -3.79
CA LEU A 515 19.37 -2.49 -3.41
C LEU A 515 19.70 -1.58 -2.23
N LEU A 516 20.31 -2.12 -1.17
CA LEU A 516 20.72 -1.33 0.01
C LEU A 516 21.84 -0.32 -0.32
N PRO A 517 22.95 -0.70 -0.99
CA PRO A 517 23.95 0.25 -1.49
C PRO A 517 23.39 1.38 -2.36
N LEU A 518 22.47 1.08 -3.29
CA LEU A 518 21.87 2.09 -4.17
C LEU A 518 20.89 3.01 -3.42
N GLY A 519 20.16 2.50 -2.44
CA GLY A 519 19.34 3.32 -1.55
C GLY A 519 20.18 4.27 -0.70
N ALA A 520 21.29 3.79 -0.12
CA ALA A 520 22.24 4.62 0.59
C ALA A 520 22.86 5.71 -0.31
N LEU A 521 23.27 5.35 -1.53
CA LEU A 521 23.76 6.31 -2.52
C LEU A 521 22.71 7.37 -2.88
N SER A 522 21.44 6.99 -3.06
CA SER A 522 20.34 7.94 -3.28
C SER A 522 20.16 8.93 -2.13
N ILE A 523 20.30 8.48 -0.88
CA ILE A 523 20.24 9.35 0.31
C ILE A 523 21.46 10.29 0.35
N LEU A 524 22.67 9.80 0.08
CA LEU A 524 23.88 10.62 0.02
C LEU A 524 23.81 11.69 -1.09
N LEU A 525 23.27 11.34 -2.26
CA LEU A 525 23.02 12.29 -3.35
C LEU A 525 22.00 13.36 -2.96
N LEU A 526 20.93 13.00 -2.24
CA LEU A 526 19.97 13.96 -1.70
C LEU A 526 20.63 14.88 -0.65
N ILE A 527 21.39 14.35 0.31
CA ILE A 527 22.10 15.14 1.33
C ILE A 527 23.06 16.15 0.66
N ASN A 528 23.83 15.71 -0.34
CA ASN A 528 24.73 16.58 -1.12
C ASN A 528 23.97 17.68 -1.89
N ALA A 529 22.81 17.37 -2.47
CA ALA A 529 21.96 18.35 -3.12
C ALA A 529 21.42 19.38 -2.10
N LEU A 530 20.86 18.93 -0.98
CA LEU A 530 20.34 19.80 0.08
C LEU A 530 21.43 20.68 0.71
N PHE A 531 22.63 20.13 0.94
CA PHE A 531 23.79 20.88 1.45
C PHE A 531 24.16 22.05 0.51
N LYS A 532 24.14 21.81 -0.81
CA LYS A 532 24.38 22.84 -1.83
C LYS A 532 23.27 23.88 -1.92
N THR A 533 21.99 23.47 -1.83
CA THR A 533 20.86 24.39 -2.00
C THR A 533 20.52 25.20 -0.76
N GLU A 534 20.81 24.70 0.45
CA GLU A 534 20.37 25.30 1.72
C GLU A 534 21.52 25.85 2.59
N ILE A 535 22.62 25.10 2.74
CA ILE A 535 23.70 25.45 3.65
C ILE A 535 24.68 26.40 2.95
N LEU A 536 25.23 25.99 1.79
CA LEU A 536 26.14 26.80 0.98
C LEU A 536 25.52 28.10 0.44
N SER A 537 24.19 28.15 0.30
CA SER A 537 23.45 29.34 -0.15
C SER A 537 23.07 30.32 0.99
N GLY A 538 23.24 29.93 2.24
CA GLY A 538 22.79 30.69 3.42
C GLY A 538 21.26 30.67 3.66
N ASN A 539 20.47 29.98 2.83
CA ASN A 539 19.00 29.93 2.95
C ASN A 539 18.52 29.25 4.25
N TRP A 540 19.34 28.41 4.87
CA TRP A 540 18.99 27.72 6.12
C TRP A 540 18.66 28.65 7.30
N ARG A 541 19.06 29.93 7.26
CA ARG A 541 18.90 30.86 8.40
C ARG A 541 17.48 31.43 8.59
N ASN A 542 16.62 31.42 7.57
CA ASN A 542 15.34 32.18 7.59
C ASN A 542 14.12 31.36 7.14
N VAL A 543 13.38 30.78 8.09
CA VAL A 543 12.08 30.09 7.84
C VAL A 543 11.04 31.05 7.26
N SER A 544 11.08 32.33 7.63
CA SER A 544 9.98 33.28 7.40
C SER A 544 9.85 33.83 5.97
N LYS A 545 10.80 33.58 5.05
CA LYS A 545 10.81 34.23 3.71
C LYS A 545 10.26 33.41 2.55
N ASN A 546 10.12 32.09 2.68
CA ASN A 546 9.69 31.23 1.56
C ASN A 546 8.19 30.91 1.61
N HIS A 547 7.38 31.68 0.86
CA HIS A 547 5.97 31.37 0.63
C HIS A 547 5.75 30.17 -0.32
N ASP A 548 6.66 29.95 -1.27
CA ASP A 548 6.51 28.96 -2.36
C ASP A 548 7.11 27.56 -2.04
N GLY A 549 7.63 27.35 -0.83
CA GLY A 549 8.34 26.12 -0.44
C GLY A 549 9.79 26.06 -0.92
N LYS A 550 10.49 24.96 -0.59
CA LYS A 550 11.88 24.70 -1.01
C LYS A 550 11.94 23.69 -2.16
N ALA A 551 13.10 23.52 -2.78
CA ALA A 551 13.29 22.43 -3.75
C ALA A 551 13.35 21.05 -3.05
N HIS A 552 13.04 19.98 -3.79
CA HIS A 552 13.19 18.58 -3.34
C HIS A 552 12.36 18.17 -2.10
N VAL A 553 11.29 18.88 -1.75
CA VAL A 553 10.38 18.53 -0.61
C VAL A 553 9.87 17.10 -0.72
N GLU A 554 9.54 16.66 -1.93
CA GLU A 554 9.01 15.32 -2.18
C GLU A 554 10.06 14.23 -1.95
N MET A 555 11.34 14.54 -2.16
CA MET A 555 12.45 13.63 -1.87
C MET A 555 12.76 13.60 -0.38
N LEU A 556 12.81 14.76 0.27
CA LEU A 556 13.01 14.85 1.72
C LEU A 556 11.94 14.03 2.47
N TYR A 557 10.66 14.22 2.14
CA TYR A 557 9.55 13.45 2.73
C TYR A 557 9.72 11.93 2.52
N ASN A 558 10.05 11.48 1.30
CA ASN A 558 10.18 10.05 1.01
C ASN A 558 11.42 9.41 1.66
N ALA A 559 12.50 10.16 1.85
CA ALA A 559 13.69 9.72 2.58
C ALA A 559 13.45 9.63 4.09
N MET A 560 12.75 10.61 4.66
CA MET A 560 12.28 10.56 6.04
C MET A 560 11.36 9.36 6.31
N GLN A 561 10.40 9.15 5.41
CA GLN A 561 9.46 8.03 5.52
C GLN A 561 10.17 6.67 5.44
N LEU A 562 11.20 6.55 4.59
CA LEU A 562 12.08 5.37 4.59
C LEU A 562 12.79 5.21 5.94
N GLY A 563 13.32 6.29 6.53
CA GLY A 563 13.96 6.25 7.86
C GLY A 563 13.02 5.68 8.93
N CYS A 564 11.79 6.18 9.01
CA CYS A 564 10.75 5.65 9.90
C CYS A 564 10.49 4.16 9.65
N PHE A 565 10.35 3.73 8.39
CA PHE A 565 10.12 2.33 8.04
C PHE A 565 11.32 1.43 8.32
N CYS A 566 12.56 1.91 8.17
CA CYS A 566 13.76 1.16 8.54
C CYS A 566 13.82 0.93 10.06
N VAL A 567 13.52 1.96 10.87
CA VAL A 567 13.43 1.79 12.33
C VAL A 567 12.35 0.76 12.70
N MET A 568 11.17 0.86 12.10
CA MET A 568 10.10 -0.12 12.30
C MET A 568 10.49 -1.54 11.89
N ALA A 569 11.17 -1.71 10.75
CA ALA A 569 11.63 -3.00 10.25
C ALA A 569 12.74 -3.62 11.10
N LEU A 570 13.67 -2.80 11.64
CA LEU A 570 14.69 -3.24 12.59
C LEU A 570 14.04 -3.81 13.87
N VAL A 571 13.03 -3.12 14.40
CA VAL A 571 12.33 -3.51 15.63
C VAL A 571 11.36 -4.67 15.40
N VAL A 572 10.76 -4.85 14.21
CA VAL A 572 9.86 -5.97 13.90
C VAL A 572 10.10 -6.45 12.47
N MET A 573 10.63 -7.66 12.31
CA MET A 573 11.04 -8.22 11.02
C MET A 573 9.91 -8.17 9.97
N ARG A 574 8.66 -8.49 10.33
CA ARG A 574 7.49 -8.41 9.43
C ARG A 574 7.25 -7.00 8.85
N LEU A 575 7.70 -5.92 9.50
CA LEU A 575 7.54 -4.54 9.03
C LEU A 575 8.51 -4.15 7.90
N LYS A 576 9.47 -5.02 7.51
CA LYS A 576 10.28 -4.84 6.29
C LYS A 576 9.45 -4.69 5.01
N LEU A 577 8.19 -5.16 5.04
CA LEU A 577 7.15 -4.93 4.03
C LEU A 577 7.01 -3.43 3.62
N PHE A 578 7.26 -2.49 4.53
CA PHE A 578 7.20 -1.05 4.24
C PHE A 578 8.56 -0.48 3.83
N ALA A 579 9.64 -0.96 4.43
CA ALA A 579 10.99 -0.47 4.18
C ALA A 579 11.50 -0.87 2.79
N THR A 580 11.42 -2.15 2.43
CA THR A 580 12.01 -2.68 1.18
C THR A 580 11.39 -2.04 -0.08
N PRO A 581 10.07 -1.89 -0.23
CA PRO A 581 9.52 -1.28 -1.44
C PRO A 581 9.76 0.23 -1.51
N GLN A 582 9.78 0.92 -0.36
CA GLN A 582 10.18 2.34 -0.29
C GLN A 582 11.65 2.50 -0.71
N LEU A 583 12.53 1.58 -0.32
CA LEU A 583 13.93 1.51 -0.76
C LEU A 583 14.04 1.29 -2.28
N CYS A 584 13.19 0.42 -2.87
CA CYS A 584 13.09 0.24 -4.33
C CYS A 584 12.62 1.50 -5.06
N LEU A 585 11.74 2.31 -4.48
CA LEU A 585 11.38 3.62 -5.04
C LEU A 585 12.57 4.60 -4.98
N LEU A 586 13.29 4.62 -3.85
CA LEU A 586 14.43 5.52 -3.65
C LEU A 586 15.65 5.16 -4.50
N CYS A 587 15.90 3.89 -4.82
CA CYS A 587 17.05 3.51 -5.65
C CYS A 587 17.03 4.22 -7.02
N SER A 588 15.83 4.51 -7.57
CA SER A 588 15.65 5.23 -8.84
C SER A 588 16.23 6.66 -8.85
N TRP A 589 16.52 7.24 -7.68
CA TRP A 589 17.06 8.58 -7.56
C TRP A 589 18.54 8.69 -8.00
N THR A 590 19.30 7.60 -8.01
CA THR A 590 20.69 7.61 -8.52
C THR A 590 20.77 7.96 -10.02
N VAL A 591 19.68 7.77 -10.76
CA VAL A 591 19.52 8.13 -12.19
C VAL A 591 18.83 9.49 -12.36
N ASN A 592 18.41 10.14 -11.27
CA ASN A 592 17.70 11.41 -11.35
C ASN A 592 18.62 12.55 -11.83
N ARG A 593 18.20 13.20 -12.91
CA ARG A 593 18.90 14.32 -13.55
C ARG A 593 19.22 15.46 -12.58
N ASP A 594 18.29 15.75 -11.65
CA ASP A 594 18.40 16.92 -10.78
C ASP A 594 19.43 16.68 -9.65
N LEU A 595 19.67 15.42 -9.28
CA LEU A 595 20.65 15.01 -8.25
C LEU A 595 22.05 14.72 -8.82
N LEU A 596 22.13 14.14 -10.03
CA LEU A 596 23.39 13.78 -10.69
C LEU A 596 24.29 14.97 -11.07
N GLY A 597 23.74 16.19 -11.08
CA GLY A 597 24.46 17.40 -11.45
C GLY A 597 24.84 17.47 -12.95
N ALA A 598 25.28 18.65 -13.39
CA ALA A 598 25.44 18.95 -14.81
C ALA A 598 26.48 18.08 -15.55
N ARG A 599 27.48 17.53 -14.84
CA ARG A 599 28.54 16.69 -15.44
C ARG A 599 28.09 15.26 -15.76
N LEU A 600 27.32 14.62 -14.87
CA LEU A 600 26.88 13.22 -15.03
C LEU A 600 25.50 13.09 -15.70
N ALA A 601 24.67 14.14 -15.66
CA ALA A 601 23.38 14.21 -16.35
C ALA A 601 23.35 13.70 -17.81
N PRO A 602 24.34 13.97 -18.71
CA PRO A 602 24.32 13.41 -20.07
C PRO A 602 24.50 11.88 -20.10
N PHE A 603 25.26 11.30 -19.17
CA PHE A 603 25.57 9.86 -19.12
C PHE A 603 24.51 9.03 -18.38
N ARG A 604 23.43 9.66 -17.86
CA ARG A 604 22.42 9.02 -16.99
C ARG A 604 21.81 7.72 -17.53
N LEU A 605 21.65 7.56 -18.85
CA LEU A 605 21.08 6.36 -19.45
C LEU A 605 22.07 5.18 -19.46
N ILE A 606 23.36 5.48 -19.68
CA ILE A 606 24.45 4.50 -19.59
C ILE A 606 24.62 4.09 -18.12
N LEU A 607 24.62 5.05 -17.20
CA LEU A 607 24.63 4.78 -15.76
C LEU A 607 23.45 3.88 -15.35
N ALA A 608 22.23 4.19 -15.79
CA ALA A 608 21.06 3.36 -15.51
C ALA A 608 21.21 1.93 -16.02
N ALA A 609 21.73 1.75 -17.25
CA ALA A 609 21.95 0.43 -17.84
C ALA A 609 23.01 -0.37 -17.08
N LEU A 610 24.13 0.26 -16.68
CA LEU A 610 25.19 -0.38 -15.89
C LEU A 610 24.70 -0.80 -14.49
N LEU A 611 23.97 0.08 -13.80
CA LEU A 611 23.38 -0.23 -12.50
C LEU A 611 22.36 -1.37 -12.61
N LEU A 612 21.52 -1.38 -13.65
CA LEU A 612 20.57 -2.45 -13.89
C LEU A 612 21.24 -3.78 -14.23
N ALA A 613 22.31 -3.78 -15.02
CA ALA A 613 23.09 -4.99 -15.30
C ALA A 613 23.68 -5.59 -14.00
N GLY A 614 24.25 -4.75 -13.14
CA GLY A 614 24.73 -5.15 -11.82
C GLY A 614 23.63 -5.79 -10.96
N MET A 615 22.48 -5.12 -10.79
CA MET A 615 21.34 -5.65 -10.04
C MET A 615 20.79 -6.96 -10.62
N THR A 616 20.79 -7.09 -11.96
CA THR A 616 20.23 -8.27 -12.64
C THR A 616 21.04 -9.53 -12.37
N SER A 617 22.36 -9.43 -12.16
CA SER A 617 23.24 -10.59 -11.93
C SER A 617 22.76 -11.49 -10.78
N ARG A 618 22.60 -10.95 -9.57
CA ARG A 618 22.05 -11.66 -8.40
C ARG A 618 20.52 -11.59 -8.34
N GLY A 619 19.90 -10.56 -8.91
CA GLY A 619 18.45 -10.46 -8.98
C GLY A 619 17.79 -11.58 -9.77
N TRP A 620 18.42 -12.01 -10.86
CA TRP A 620 17.94 -13.11 -11.69
C TRP A 620 18.10 -14.48 -11.02
N THR A 621 19.17 -14.71 -10.23
CA THR A 621 19.30 -15.97 -9.48
C THR A 621 18.20 -16.11 -8.45
N ASN A 622 17.86 -15.05 -7.71
CA ASN A 622 16.75 -15.06 -6.75
C ASN A 622 15.41 -15.38 -7.42
N VAL A 623 15.13 -14.77 -8.58
CA VAL A 623 13.89 -15.00 -9.36
C VAL A 623 13.83 -16.43 -9.91
N ARG A 624 14.97 -16.97 -10.36
CA ARG A 624 15.08 -18.35 -10.86
C ARG A 624 14.87 -19.37 -9.73
N GLU A 625 15.54 -19.18 -8.60
CA GLU A 625 15.38 -20.00 -7.39
C GLU A 625 13.89 -20.04 -6.97
N GLN A 626 13.21 -18.89 -6.92
CA GLN A 626 11.77 -18.80 -6.60
C GLN A 626 10.86 -19.51 -7.61
N LEU A 627 11.14 -19.38 -8.91
CA LEU A 627 10.37 -20.06 -9.96
C LEU A 627 10.60 -21.59 -9.98
N GLN A 628 11.73 -22.07 -9.45
CA GLN A 628 12.05 -23.49 -9.37
C GLN A 628 11.49 -24.20 -8.12
N ILE A 629 10.90 -23.47 -7.16
CA ILE A 629 10.20 -24.08 -6.02
C ILE A 629 9.00 -24.86 -6.55
N GLN A 630 8.99 -26.18 -6.34
CA GLN A 630 7.80 -27.02 -6.52
C GLN A 630 7.34 -27.45 -5.12
N GLY A 631 6.23 -26.90 -4.66
CA GLY A 631 5.67 -27.16 -3.34
C GLY A 631 4.30 -27.81 -3.44
N GLU A 632 4.19 -29.02 -2.89
CA GLU A 632 2.92 -29.74 -2.75
C GLU A 632 2.35 -29.53 -1.34
N TYR A 633 1.04 -29.30 -1.23
CA TYR A 633 0.34 -29.29 0.05
C TYR A 633 -0.44 -30.59 0.23
N ASN A 634 -0.11 -31.34 1.28
CA ASN A 634 -0.84 -32.54 1.68
C ASN A 634 -0.97 -32.59 3.21
N ASN A 635 -2.19 -32.82 3.73
CA ASN A 635 -2.44 -32.97 5.17
C ASN A 635 -3.66 -33.87 5.44
N PRO A 636 -3.53 -35.19 5.24
CA PRO A 636 -4.68 -36.10 5.29
C PRO A 636 -5.21 -36.30 6.71
N GLU A 637 -4.39 -36.05 7.75
CA GLU A 637 -4.87 -36.10 9.14
C GLU A 637 -5.79 -34.92 9.47
N GLN A 638 -5.53 -33.73 8.94
CA GLN A 638 -6.41 -32.57 9.13
C GLN A 638 -7.73 -32.74 8.36
N GLU A 639 -7.70 -33.33 7.17
CA GLU A 639 -8.90 -33.72 6.41
C GLU A 639 -9.77 -34.71 7.19
N ARG A 640 -9.17 -35.80 7.71
CA ARG A 640 -9.86 -36.80 8.54
C ARG A 640 -10.46 -36.19 9.81
N LEU A 641 -9.75 -35.28 10.46
CA LEU A 641 -10.26 -34.54 11.62
C LEU A 641 -11.52 -33.73 11.26
N PHE A 642 -11.50 -32.96 10.18
CA PHE A 642 -12.64 -32.10 9.81
C PHE A 642 -13.85 -32.93 9.33
N HIS A 643 -13.61 -34.02 8.60
CA HIS A 643 -14.65 -34.99 8.26
C HIS A 643 -15.25 -35.67 9.51
N TRP A 644 -14.42 -36.01 10.50
CA TRP A 644 -14.90 -36.53 11.79
C TRP A 644 -15.74 -35.49 12.56
N ILE A 645 -15.30 -34.22 12.61
CA ILE A 645 -16.03 -33.14 13.27
C ILE A 645 -17.42 -32.98 12.63
N ASP A 646 -17.51 -32.92 11.30
CA ASP A 646 -18.81 -32.68 10.67
C ASP A 646 -19.77 -33.86 10.79
N LYS A 647 -19.26 -35.10 10.70
CA LYS A 647 -20.06 -36.32 10.83
C LYS A 647 -20.52 -36.61 12.27
N ASN A 648 -19.67 -36.36 13.27
CA ASN A 648 -19.89 -36.86 14.63
C ASN A 648 -20.28 -35.77 15.65
N THR A 649 -20.30 -34.48 15.28
CA THR A 649 -20.66 -33.39 16.20
C THR A 649 -21.82 -32.52 15.69
N LYS A 650 -22.65 -32.03 16.62
CA LYS A 650 -23.78 -31.13 16.32
C LYS A 650 -23.27 -29.78 15.77
N LYS A 651 -24.05 -29.11 14.92
CA LYS A 651 -23.66 -27.81 14.32
C LYS A 651 -23.37 -26.69 15.34
N ASN A 652 -23.95 -26.78 16.54
CA ASN A 652 -23.73 -25.85 17.65
C ASN A 652 -22.66 -26.32 18.67
N ALA A 653 -21.92 -27.39 18.38
CA ALA A 653 -20.85 -27.88 19.25
C ALA A 653 -19.68 -26.88 19.32
N VAL A 654 -19.22 -26.58 20.52
CA VAL A 654 -18.20 -25.55 20.78
C VAL A 654 -16.81 -26.18 20.85
N PHE A 655 -15.91 -25.67 20.01
CA PHE A 655 -14.52 -26.12 19.93
C PHE A 655 -13.55 -25.10 20.52
N ALA A 656 -12.51 -25.61 21.20
CA ALA A 656 -11.36 -24.84 21.64
C ALA A 656 -10.04 -25.53 21.27
N GLY A 657 -8.96 -24.77 21.22
CA GLY A 657 -7.62 -25.29 21.00
C GLY A 657 -6.67 -24.22 20.49
N THR A 658 -5.71 -24.62 19.66
CA THR A 658 -4.69 -23.71 19.15
C THR A 658 -5.30 -22.70 18.18
N MET A 659 -4.88 -21.43 18.25
CA MET A 659 -5.55 -20.35 17.49
C MET A 659 -5.50 -20.58 15.97
N ALA A 660 -4.38 -21.12 15.49
CA ALA A 660 -4.19 -21.46 14.08
C ALA A 660 -5.18 -22.55 13.61
N LEU A 661 -5.44 -23.55 14.45
CA LEU A 661 -6.35 -24.65 14.13
C LEU A 661 -7.82 -24.24 14.22
N MET A 662 -8.20 -23.43 15.23
CA MET A 662 -9.59 -22.97 15.40
C MET A 662 -10.08 -22.15 14.20
N ALA A 663 -9.22 -21.34 13.58
CA ALA A 663 -9.57 -20.64 12.33
C ALA A 663 -9.92 -21.61 11.19
N ASN A 664 -9.18 -22.71 11.03
CA ASN A 664 -9.46 -23.73 10.03
C ASN A 664 -10.72 -24.56 10.38
N VAL A 665 -10.92 -24.91 11.67
CA VAL A 665 -12.14 -25.59 12.14
C VAL A 665 -13.37 -24.76 11.80
N LYS A 666 -13.38 -23.45 12.11
CA LYS A 666 -14.47 -22.55 11.75
C LYS A 666 -14.69 -22.50 10.23
N LEU A 667 -13.63 -22.37 9.43
CA LEU A 667 -13.74 -22.30 7.97
C LEU A 667 -14.40 -23.55 7.36
N SER A 668 -13.91 -24.74 7.71
CA SER A 668 -14.32 -25.97 7.05
C SER A 668 -15.55 -26.63 7.66
N THR A 669 -15.85 -26.38 8.94
CA THR A 669 -16.97 -27.04 9.64
C THR A 669 -18.06 -26.07 10.12
N LEU A 670 -17.83 -24.76 10.07
CA LEU A 670 -18.71 -23.69 10.58
C LEU A 670 -19.18 -23.91 12.04
N ARG A 671 -18.46 -24.72 12.83
CA ARG A 671 -18.73 -24.93 14.25
C ARG A 671 -18.30 -23.69 15.07
N PRO A 672 -19.03 -23.31 16.13
CA PRO A 672 -18.60 -22.26 17.05
C PRO A 672 -17.22 -22.53 17.65
N ILE A 673 -16.38 -21.49 17.68
CA ILE A 673 -15.05 -21.53 18.29
C ILE A 673 -14.95 -20.61 19.51
N PHE A 674 -14.18 -21.03 20.50
CA PHE A 674 -14.00 -20.28 21.75
C PHE A 674 -12.90 -19.20 21.64
N ASN A 675 -11.85 -19.46 20.86
CA ASN A 675 -10.68 -18.60 20.71
C ASN A 675 -10.14 -18.61 19.26
N HIS A 676 -9.45 -17.54 18.85
CA HIS A 676 -9.04 -17.33 17.46
C HIS A 676 -7.79 -16.43 17.33
N PRO A 677 -7.12 -16.37 16.15
CA PRO A 677 -5.87 -15.61 15.96
C PRO A 677 -5.94 -14.09 16.25
N HIS A 678 -7.13 -13.47 16.17
CA HIS A 678 -7.29 -12.04 16.47
C HIS A 678 -7.20 -11.76 17.97
N TYR A 679 -5.99 -11.50 18.44
CA TYR A 679 -5.62 -11.51 19.86
C TYR A 679 -5.59 -10.12 20.53
N GLU A 680 -6.29 -9.14 19.94
CA GLU A 680 -6.08 -7.73 20.27
C GLU A 680 -6.86 -7.24 21.50
N SER A 681 -7.99 -7.86 21.87
CA SER A 681 -8.73 -7.49 23.09
C SER A 681 -8.32 -8.36 24.29
N GLU A 682 -8.19 -7.73 25.45
CA GLU A 682 -7.84 -8.36 26.74
C GLU A 682 -8.72 -9.57 27.09
N GLU A 683 -10.02 -9.47 26.84
CA GLU A 683 -10.98 -10.57 27.01
C GLU A 683 -10.60 -11.82 26.19
N VAL A 684 -10.25 -11.66 24.91
CA VAL A 684 -9.79 -12.78 24.05
C VAL A 684 -8.42 -13.29 24.51
N ARG A 685 -7.60 -12.43 25.16
CA ARG A 685 -6.34 -12.87 25.76
C ARG A 685 -6.55 -13.81 26.92
N ASN A 686 -7.44 -13.44 27.84
CA ASN A 686 -7.82 -14.26 29.00
C ASN A 686 -8.49 -15.58 28.56
N ARG A 687 -9.38 -15.52 27.56
CA ARG A 687 -10.01 -16.72 26.96
C ARG A 687 -8.99 -17.68 26.35
N THR A 688 -7.99 -17.17 25.65
CA THR A 688 -6.95 -18.03 25.06
C THR A 688 -5.96 -18.54 26.11
N LEU A 689 -5.64 -17.74 27.13
CA LEU A 689 -4.85 -18.21 28.28
C LEU A 689 -5.54 -19.40 28.93
N LEU A 690 -6.84 -19.29 29.21
CA LEU A 690 -7.66 -20.40 29.72
C LEU A 690 -7.55 -21.65 28.82
N VAL A 691 -7.72 -21.51 27.50
CA VAL A 691 -7.58 -22.62 26.55
C VAL A 691 -6.17 -23.23 26.57
N TYR A 692 -5.12 -22.40 26.68
CA TYR A 692 -3.74 -22.90 26.64
C TYR A 692 -3.30 -23.51 27.98
N SER A 693 -4.11 -23.44 29.04
CA SER A 693 -3.82 -24.08 30.33
C SER A 693 -3.66 -25.61 30.24
N LEU A 694 -4.16 -26.25 29.18
CA LEU A 694 -3.92 -27.67 28.91
C LEU A 694 -2.43 -28.00 28.62
N TYR A 695 -1.63 -27.00 28.24
CA TYR A 695 -0.17 -27.11 28.07
C TYR A 695 0.63 -26.77 29.35
N SER A 696 -0.05 -26.50 30.48
CA SER A 696 0.59 -26.19 31.76
C SER A 696 0.89 -27.44 32.59
N ARG A 697 1.30 -27.25 33.86
CA ARG A 697 1.45 -28.31 34.88
C ARG A 697 0.33 -28.31 35.93
N LYS A 698 -0.78 -27.60 35.65
CA LYS A 698 -1.96 -27.54 36.53
C LYS A 698 -2.62 -28.91 36.71
N PRO A 699 -3.33 -29.14 37.84
CA PRO A 699 -4.07 -30.38 38.04
C PRO A 699 -5.19 -30.52 37.01
N LEU A 700 -5.39 -31.76 36.53
CA LEU A 700 -6.23 -32.08 35.39
C LEU A 700 -7.71 -31.72 35.63
N ASP A 701 -8.20 -31.92 36.85
CA ASP A 701 -9.58 -31.58 37.27
C ASP A 701 -9.84 -30.06 37.25
N GLU A 702 -8.88 -29.25 37.70
CA GLU A 702 -9.00 -27.77 37.70
C GLU A 702 -9.12 -27.24 36.27
N VAL A 703 -8.28 -27.74 35.36
CA VAL A 703 -8.31 -27.36 33.93
C VAL A 703 -9.60 -27.83 33.27
N HIS A 704 -10.04 -29.06 33.52
CA HIS A 704 -11.30 -29.58 33.01
C HIS A 704 -12.51 -28.73 33.46
N LEU A 705 -12.65 -28.49 34.77
CA LEU A 705 -13.74 -27.67 35.32
C LEU A 705 -13.72 -26.25 34.76
N SER A 706 -12.53 -25.64 34.62
CA SER A 706 -12.39 -24.27 34.09
C SER A 706 -12.74 -24.16 32.60
N LEU A 707 -12.49 -25.21 31.80
CA LEU A 707 -12.89 -25.27 30.39
C LEU A 707 -14.40 -25.58 30.24
N GLN A 708 -14.94 -26.45 31.09
CA GLN A 708 -16.35 -26.82 31.10
C GLN A 708 -17.23 -25.65 31.57
N SER A 709 -16.79 -24.87 32.57
CA SER A 709 -17.54 -23.72 33.10
C SER A 709 -17.77 -22.59 32.10
N VAL A 710 -16.94 -22.51 31.04
CA VAL A 710 -17.10 -21.54 29.94
C VAL A 710 -17.82 -22.12 28.71
N GLY A 711 -18.38 -23.33 28.82
CA GLY A 711 -19.23 -23.96 27.80
C GLY A 711 -18.49 -24.60 26.63
N ILE A 712 -17.19 -24.88 26.75
CA ILE A 712 -16.44 -25.64 25.74
C ILE A 712 -16.87 -27.12 25.84
N GLN A 713 -17.16 -27.75 24.70
CA GLN A 713 -17.58 -29.17 24.64
C GLN A 713 -16.46 -30.07 24.12
N PHE A 714 -15.64 -29.56 23.19
CA PHE A 714 -14.55 -30.30 22.57
C PHE A 714 -13.27 -29.48 22.58
N TYR A 715 -12.17 -30.07 23.06
CA TYR A 715 -10.83 -29.51 22.95
C TYR A 715 -10.04 -30.26 21.87
N VAL A 716 -9.42 -29.54 20.94
CA VAL A 716 -8.54 -30.12 19.92
C VAL A 716 -7.08 -29.88 20.27
N LEU A 717 -6.45 -30.92 20.79
CA LEU A 717 -5.05 -30.96 21.20
C LEU A 717 -4.16 -31.32 20.01
N GLN A 718 -2.99 -30.67 19.90
CA GLN A 718 -1.97 -30.97 18.90
C GLN A 718 -0.73 -31.57 19.58
N PRO A 719 -0.53 -32.91 19.54
CA PRO A 719 0.61 -33.56 20.19
C PRO A 719 1.99 -32.95 19.87
N PRO A 720 2.29 -32.50 18.63
CA PRO A 720 3.56 -31.84 18.32
C PRO A 720 3.85 -30.54 19.11
N GLN A 721 2.82 -29.90 19.68
CA GLN A 721 2.96 -28.69 20.48
C GLN A 721 3.24 -28.96 21.96
N CYS A 722 3.25 -30.23 22.37
CA CYS A 722 3.55 -30.65 23.74
C CYS A 722 5.02 -31.04 23.95
N ILE A 723 5.85 -30.87 22.91
CA ILE A 723 7.29 -31.13 22.94
C ILE A 723 7.98 -30.00 23.72
N GLU A 724 8.77 -30.35 24.74
CA GLU A 724 9.49 -29.38 25.58
C GLU A 724 10.65 -28.70 24.83
N ALA A 725 11.26 -29.40 23.88
CA ALA A 725 12.39 -28.94 23.08
C ALA A 725 11.97 -27.94 21.98
N HIS A 726 12.18 -26.65 22.25
CA HIS A 726 12.07 -25.57 21.27
C HIS A 726 13.43 -24.87 21.09
N PRO A 727 13.83 -24.42 19.88
CA PRO A 727 15.15 -23.81 19.63
C PRO A 727 15.51 -22.63 20.55
N LYS A 728 14.49 -21.86 20.95
CA LYS A 728 14.52 -20.97 22.10
C LYS A 728 13.82 -21.70 23.25
N SER A 729 14.53 -22.12 24.31
CA SER A 729 13.96 -22.90 25.43
C SER A 729 12.79 -22.21 26.13
N ALA A 730 12.86 -20.88 26.24
CA ALA A 730 11.83 -19.97 26.75
C ALA A 730 10.48 -19.97 25.99
N CYS A 731 10.41 -20.65 24.83
CA CYS A 731 9.35 -20.49 23.84
C CYS A 731 8.50 -21.75 23.59
N SER A 732 8.67 -22.83 24.35
CA SER A 732 7.65 -23.89 24.39
C SER A 732 6.45 -23.40 25.24
N TYR A 733 5.22 -23.87 24.95
CA TYR A 733 4.04 -23.45 25.72
C TYR A 733 4.16 -23.81 27.20
N LEU A 734 4.83 -24.92 27.51
CA LEU A 734 5.14 -25.35 28.86
C LEU A 734 6.08 -24.34 29.56
N ALA A 735 7.15 -23.89 28.91
CA ALA A 735 8.06 -22.88 29.48
C ALA A 735 7.38 -21.51 29.68
N MET A 736 6.46 -21.12 28.79
CA MET A 736 5.64 -19.92 28.99
C MET A 736 4.70 -20.06 30.21
N TRP A 737 4.19 -21.27 30.47
CA TRP A 737 3.35 -21.55 31.64
C TRP A 737 4.15 -21.66 32.95
N ASP A 738 5.35 -22.25 32.92
CA ASP A 738 6.23 -22.38 34.10
C ASP A 738 6.68 -21.02 34.68
N GLU A 739 6.57 -19.94 33.89
CA GLU A 739 6.76 -18.56 34.34
C GLU A 739 5.46 -17.86 34.78
N GLN A 740 4.34 -18.17 34.12
CA GLN A 740 3.02 -17.62 34.45
C GLN A 740 2.43 -18.24 35.72
N ASP A 741 2.75 -19.51 36.02
CA ASP A 741 2.30 -20.30 37.16
C ASP A 741 3.49 -21.01 37.81
N THR A 742 4.23 -20.25 38.62
CA THR A 742 5.41 -20.74 39.34
C THR A 742 5.07 -21.78 40.42
N ALA A 743 3.81 -21.84 40.88
CA ALA A 743 3.37 -22.77 41.93
C ALA A 743 3.29 -24.22 41.45
N ASN A 744 2.92 -24.44 40.18
CA ASN A 744 2.79 -25.78 39.60
C ASN A 744 4.06 -26.29 38.88
N ARG A 745 5.14 -25.50 38.83
CA ARG A 745 6.38 -25.80 38.08
C ARG A 745 7.03 -27.17 38.38
N GLY A 746 6.82 -27.73 39.58
CA GLY A 746 7.35 -29.04 39.98
C GLY A 746 6.52 -30.26 39.57
N ARG A 747 5.36 -30.09 38.92
CA ARG A 747 4.46 -31.19 38.52
C ARG A 747 4.76 -31.69 37.09
N PRO A 748 4.34 -32.91 36.70
CA PRO A 748 4.46 -33.35 35.31
C PRO A 748 3.64 -32.47 34.35
N SER A 749 4.07 -32.38 33.09
CA SER A 749 3.36 -31.67 32.02
C SER A 749 1.98 -32.31 31.77
N LEU A 750 0.91 -31.51 31.84
CA LEU A 750 -0.46 -32.00 31.69
C LEU A 750 -0.69 -32.60 30.29
N CYS A 751 -0.20 -31.95 29.24
CA CYS A 751 -0.32 -32.52 27.90
C CYS A 751 0.46 -33.83 27.76
N HIS A 752 1.70 -33.90 28.26
CA HIS A 752 2.50 -35.12 28.15
C HIS A 752 1.77 -36.30 28.83
N ARG A 753 1.23 -36.05 30.02
CA ARG A 753 0.42 -37.01 30.77
C ARG A 753 -0.82 -37.48 29.99
N ILE A 754 -1.57 -36.57 29.38
CA ILE A 754 -2.73 -36.92 28.52
C ILE A 754 -2.31 -37.79 27.33
N LEU A 755 -1.12 -37.55 26.75
CA LEU A 755 -0.62 -38.32 25.61
C LEU A 755 -0.06 -39.69 26.01
N GLU A 756 0.52 -39.83 27.20
CA GLU A 756 1.01 -41.10 27.76
C GLU A 756 -0.15 -41.99 28.23
N GLU A 757 -1.01 -41.47 29.11
CA GLU A 757 -2.19 -42.19 29.62
C GLU A 757 -3.14 -42.57 28.46
N GLY A 758 -3.29 -41.70 27.46
CA GLY A 758 -4.09 -41.99 26.26
C GLY A 758 -3.47 -43.00 25.28
N ARG A 759 -2.15 -43.26 25.34
CA ARG A 759 -1.47 -44.31 24.54
C ARG A 759 -1.42 -45.66 25.26
N GLY A 760 -1.64 -45.70 26.57
CA GLY A 760 -1.39 -46.86 27.44
C GLY A 760 -2.28 -48.09 27.23
N GLY A 761 -3.31 -48.03 26.39
CA GLY A 761 -4.20 -49.16 26.15
C GLY A 761 -4.90 -49.12 24.80
N GLY A 762 -4.81 -50.21 24.03
CA GLY A 762 -5.61 -50.42 22.84
C GLY A 762 -7.09 -50.56 23.19
N GLY A 763 -7.80 -49.42 23.21
CA GLY A 763 -9.20 -49.36 23.60
C GLY A 763 -9.46 -48.39 24.76
N GLY A 764 -9.26 -47.09 24.51
CA GLY A 764 -9.96 -46.00 25.21
C GLY A 764 -10.02 -46.07 26.74
N GLN A 765 -8.87 -46.13 27.42
CA GLN A 765 -8.85 -45.76 28.83
C GLN A 765 -9.31 -44.30 28.99
N GLN A 766 -10.23 -44.08 29.93
CA GLN A 766 -10.81 -42.78 30.19
C GLN A 766 -9.82 -41.95 31.02
N ILE A 767 -9.29 -40.86 30.43
CA ILE A 767 -8.35 -39.93 31.06
C ILE A 767 -9.15 -38.99 32.00
N ALA A 768 -9.85 -39.58 32.96
CA ALA A 768 -10.90 -38.91 33.72
C ALA A 768 -10.38 -37.61 34.38
N PRO A 769 -11.15 -36.51 34.32
CA PRO A 769 -12.44 -36.34 33.63
C PRO A 769 -12.47 -36.20 32.08
N PHE A 770 -11.34 -36.02 31.36
CA PHE A 770 -11.36 -35.94 29.89
C PHE A 770 -11.66 -37.28 29.20
N ARG A 771 -12.46 -37.25 28.12
CA ARG A 771 -12.72 -38.43 27.28
C ARG A 771 -12.16 -38.24 25.87
N PRO A 772 -11.12 -38.98 25.44
CA PRO A 772 -10.67 -38.95 24.05
C PRO A 772 -11.76 -39.55 23.13
N VAL A 773 -12.13 -38.81 22.09
CA VAL A 773 -13.19 -39.17 21.12
C VAL A 773 -12.69 -39.23 19.66
N TYR A 774 -11.50 -38.69 19.39
CA TYR A 774 -10.76 -38.83 18.14
C TYR A 774 -9.26 -38.83 18.43
N TRP A 775 -8.50 -39.66 17.71
CA TRP A 775 -7.06 -39.81 17.90
C TRP A 775 -6.34 -40.01 16.55
N SER A 776 -5.33 -39.19 16.28
CA SER A 776 -4.37 -39.33 15.18
C SER A 776 -2.97 -38.91 15.65
N SER A 777 -1.95 -38.96 14.78
CA SER A 777 -0.59 -38.61 15.20
C SER A 777 -0.42 -37.10 15.46
N SER A 778 -1.13 -36.25 14.71
CA SER A 778 -1.07 -34.79 14.82
C SER A 778 -2.24 -34.15 15.58
N TYR A 779 -3.32 -34.89 15.87
CA TYR A 779 -4.53 -34.33 16.51
C TYR A 779 -5.21 -35.31 17.46
N VAL A 780 -5.61 -34.84 18.65
CA VAL A 780 -6.46 -35.56 19.59
C VAL A 780 -7.66 -34.66 19.92
N VAL A 781 -8.89 -35.20 19.86
CA VAL A 781 -10.08 -34.49 20.32
C VAL A 781 -10.51 -35.07 21.66
N LEU A 782 -10.54 -34.22 22.67
CA LEU A 782 -11.03 -34.52 24.02
C LEU A 782 -12.44 -33.94 24.17
N ALA A 783 -13.39 -34.76 24.59
CA ALA A 783 -14.68 -34.29 25.10
C ALA A 783 -14.53 -33.86 26.57
N LEU A 784 -15.20 -32.76 26.90
CA LEU A 784 -15.39 -32.19 28.24
C LEU A 784 -16.77 -32.58 28.82
#